data_AF-A0A8S3SJV8-F1
#
_entry.id   AF-A0A8S3SJV8-F1
#
_cell.length_a   1.000
_cell.length_b   1.000
_cell.length_c   1.000
_cell.angle_alpha   90.00
_cell.angle_beta   90.00
_cell.angle_gamma   90.00
#
_symmetry.space_group_name_H-M   'P 1'
#
loop_
_entity.id
_entity.type
_entity.pdbx_description
1 polymer ?
#
loop_
_entity_poly.entity_id
_entity_poly.type
_entity_poly.pdbx_seq_one_letter_code
_entity_poly.pdbx_strand_id
1 'polypeptide(L)'
;MRGSNVQMDVKLRPQRPWNNCNAFVTYKNSKRLFRAALRKAFDEFESSTARRLEKEIDIDQKHAWTILNRRKKKSSGCMSLKKDGILYTDSDDICDIWYEHFCTVFSPTNYKDCNRQNEISEKVKAIRNSATKDTSANWITFEFSEVHDICNKLKCNKACGHDDIAYEHLRFGGKLLMKHLCYLFNLILQYAYVPKEWHKSMIILLYKGDNKSRTDTNSYRGISLVPSITKVFEKLTDIKLSSIRTDFPNGQQVAYQKLLSSLNASFNLQEVTLHHIEKNGTIYIVLLDSTKAFDTVPHDGLRLKLHEYGAHGKLWLLLDSMYTNLYGAVSSNGKLSKWFELKRGIRQGSSLSAKLYLIFINDLINELESSKEGAFFHDLNASSPVQADDIAIIATNCVSTQRMVTISKSKLLQFGKRRTSTPTYLYQEPINYVTSARHIGIQLDTSLKTMDRTLKACRTLRSTTTSVIRLGIHPAIVNPIVCAKIIRQLCYPKALYGCELWGKLTCTEILMLERTHHYICKFIQGLPRRTRSDMCVSLLGWLSIESFICERKLLFFGRTCRLPYSAVSFRILLRRLIDARYNQYDTRSGFACDIIEILTKYGLSKYLDQFLNDGQFPSSAIWKSVVKTSIYQVEVVKWHHRMAVDPDFVVFKDIHSFCVPHAAWRVALRHPLMRRQAHFVTSTCCLIRENLQNNRILCDKCGKLF
;
A
#
# COMPACT_ATOMS: atom_id res chain seq x y z
N MET A 1 -53.91 -20.01 -46.56
CA MET A 1 -52.78 -19.52 -47.38
C MET A 1 -51.50 -20.01 -46.72
N ARG A 2 -51.08 -21.26 -46.90
CA ARG A 2 -50.18 -21.78 -47.95
C ARG A 2 -48.97 -20.88 -48.26
N GLY A 3 -47.79 -21.41 -47.94
CA GLY A 3 -46.45 -20.95 -48.33
C GLY A 3 -45.48 -21.25 -47.17
N SER A 4 -44.46 -22.09 -47.25
CA SER A 4 -43.85 -22.87 -48.33
C SER A 4 -42.80 -23.78 -47.67
N ASN A 5 -42.61 -24.97 -48.23
CA ASN A 5 -41.62 -25.98 -47.84
C ASN A 5 -40.20 -25.41 -47.63
N VAL A 6 -39.57 -25.77 -46.51
CA VAL A 6 -38.11 -26.00 -46.46
C VAL A 6 -37.87 -27.29 -45.69
N GLN A 7 -37.69 -28.39 -46.43
CA GLN A 7 -36.99 -29.57 -45.93
C GLN A 7 -35.58 -29.13 -45.52
N MET A 8 -35.29 -29.12 -44.22
CA MET A 8 -33.91 -29.11 -43.75
C MET A 8 -33.40 -30.54 -43.75
N ASP A 9 -32.64 -30.86 -44.78
CA ASP A 9 -31.75 -32.01 -44.86
C ASP A 9 -30.96 -32.16 -43.55
N VAL A 10 -31.27 -33.24 -42.81
CA VAL A 10 -30.37 -33.73 -41.76
C VAL A 10 -29.13 -34.28 -42.47
N LYS A 11 -28.12 -33.42 -42.68
CA LYS A 11 -26.77 -33.88 -43.01
C LYS A 11 -26.26 -34.73 -41.85
N LEU A 12 -26.48 -36.04 -41.93
CA LEU A 12 -25.69 -37.03 -41.21
C LEU A 12 -24.22 -36.67 -41.42
N ARG A 13 -23.52 -36.27 -40.34
CA ARG A 13 -22.08 -36.02 -40.42
C ARG A 13 -21.45 -37.27 -41.02
N PRO A 14 -20.63 -37.17 -42.07
CA PRO A 14 -19.95 -38.33 -42.61
C PRO A 14 -19.13 -38.95 -41.48
N GLN A 15 -19.37 -40.23 -41.17
CA GLN A 15 -18.49 -40.97 -40.28
C GLN A 15 -17.10 -40.87 -40.87
N ARG A 16 -16.21 -40.14 -40.20
CA ARG A 16 -14.83 -40.00 -40.65
C ARG A 16 -14.21 -41.41 -40.69
N PRO A 17 -13.64 -41.87 -41.82
CA PRO A 17 -13.24 -43.27 -42.03
C PRO A 17 -12.11 -43.76 -41.09
N TRP A 18 -11.59 -42.87 -40.24
CA TRP A 18 -10.50 -43.13 -39.29
C TRP A 18 -10.98 -43.52 -37.88
N ASN A 19 -12.27 -43.40 -37.57
CA ASN A 19 -12.80 -43.67 -36.21
C ASN A 19 -12.66 -45.14 -35.78
N ASN A 20 -12.47 -46.07 -36.72
CA ASN A 20 -12.26 -47.51 -36.46
C ASN A 20 -10.84 -48.00 -36.79
N CYS A 21 -9.89 -47.11 -37.08
CA CYS A 21 -8.49 -47.52 -37.24
C CYS A 21 -7.85 -47.75 -35.87
N ASN A 22 -7.23 -48.93 -35.69
CA ASN A 22 -6.58 -49.34 -34.44
C ASN A 22 -5.55 -48.29 -33.94
N ALA A 23 -4.89 -47.58 -34.87
CA ALA A 23 -3.97 -46.48 -34.56
C ALA A 23 -4.66 -45.26 -33.91
N PHE A 24 -5.87 -44.88 -34.34
CA PHE A 24 -6.60 -43.75 -33.77
C PHE A 24 -7.14 -44.07 -32.35
N VAL A 25 -7.61 -45.31 -32.14
CA VAL A 25 -7.99 -45.80 -30.81
C VAL A 25 -6.78 -45.82 -29.87
N THR A 26 -5.63 -46.29 -30.36
CA THR A 26 -4.35 -46.31 -29.62
C THR A 26 -3.87 -44.89 -29.28
N TYR A 27 -3.97 -43.93 -30.21
CA TYR A 27 -3.69 -42.52 -29.95
C TYR A 27 -4.61 -41.93 -28.87
N LYS A 28 -5.93 -42.18 -28.96
CA LYS A 28 -6.91 -41.67 -27.98
C LYS A 28 -6.66 -42.25 -26.59
N ASN A 29 -6.33 -43.54 -26.50
CA ASN A 29 -5.95 -44.21 -25.25
C ASN A 29 -4.63 -43.66 -24.69
N SER A 30 -3.60 -43.50 -25.52
CA SER A 30 -2.31 -42.93 -25.13
C SER A 30 -2.46 -41.47 -24.66
N LYS A 31 -3.23 -40.65 -25.38
CA LYS A 31 -3.56 -39.27 -24.98
C LYS A 31 -4.33 -39.22 -23.67
N ARG A 32 -5.25 -40.16 -23.43
CA ARG A 32 -5.99 -40.30 -22.16
C ARG A 32 -5.03 -40.67 -21.02
N LEU A 33 -4.17 -41.66 -21.21
CA LEU A 33 -3.16 -42.09 -20.23
C LEU A 33 -2.17 -40.97 -19.92
N PHE A 34 -1.63 -40.30 -20.94
CA PHE A 34 -0.77 -39.13 -20.78
C PHE A 34 -1.48 -38.01 -20.00
N ARG A 35 -2.72 -37.66 -20.35
CA ARG A 35 -3.51 -36.66 -19.60
C ARG A 35 -3.84 -37.09 -18.18
N ALA A 36 -3.95 -38.39 -17.90
CA ALA A 36 -4.15 -38.91 -16.56
C ALA A 36 -2.86 -38.83 -15.73
N ALA A 37 -1.73 -39.26 -16.30
CA ALA A 37 -0.41 -39.16 -15.69
C ALA A 37 -0.01 -37.70 -15.43
N LEU A 38 -0.23 -36.80 -16.39
CA LEU A 38 0.02 -35.37 -16.24
C LEU A 38 -0.82 -34.76 -15.12
N ARG A 39 -2.12 -35.12 -15.03
CA ARG A 39 -2.99 -34.68 -13.93
C ARG A 39 -2.50 -35.20 -12.57
N LYS A 40 -2.10 -36.47 -12.49
CA LYS A 40 -1.55 -37.07 -11.27
C LYS A 40 -0.28 -36.35 -10.82
N ALA A 41 0.67 -36.13 -11.73
CA ALA A 41 1.92 -35.42 -11.43
C ALA A 41 1.67 -33.97 -10.98
N PHE A 42 0.72 -33.27 -11.63
CA PHE A 42 0.32 -31.93 -11.24
C PHE A 42 -0.34 -31.89 -9.85
N ASP A 43 -1.26 -32.83 -9.57
CA ASP A 43 -1.91 -32.96 -8.26
C ASP A 43 -0.90 -33.26 -7.14
N GLU A 44 0.10 -34.11 -7.41
CA GLU A 44 1.19 -34.42 -6.48
C GLU A 44 2.09 -33.21 -6.22
N PHE A 45 2.46 -32.48 -7.27
CA PHE A 45 3.23 -31.23 -7.16
C PHE A 45 2.47 -30.17 -6.33
N GLU A 46 1.19 -29.93 -6.63
CA GLU A 46 0.35 -28.99 -5.89
C GLU A 46 0.19 -29.40 -4.42
N SER A 47 -0.06 -30.69 -4.16
CA SER A 47 -0.20 -31.24 -2.82
C SER A 47 1.09 -31.11 -2.00
N SER A 48 2.26 -31.39 -2.60
CA SER A 48 3.55 -31.26 -1.92
C SER A 48 3.86 -29.81 -1.54
N THR A 49 3.53 -28.88 -2.43
CA THR A 49 3.75 -27.45 -2.21
C THR A 49 2.79 -26.88 -1.18
N ALA A 50 1.52 -27.31 -1.18
CA ALA A 50 0.55 -26.93 -0.17
C ALA A 50 0.98 -27.42 1.22
N ARG A 51 1.45 -28.67 1.36
CA ARG A 51 1.99 -29.18 2.63
C ARG A 51 3.15 -28.33 3.15
N ARG A 52 4.07 -27.93 2.26
CA ARG A 52 5.17 -27.02 2.62
C ARG A 52 4.63 -25.67 3.09
N LEU A 53 3.70 -25.07 2.35
CA LEU A 53 3.10 -23.79 2.72
C LEU A 53 2.42 -23.83 4.09
N GLU A 54 1.65 -24.88 4.37
CA GLU A 54 0.95 -25.05 5.64
C GLU A 54 1.89 -25.27 6.82
N LYS A 55 3.01 -25.97 6.60
CA LYS A 55 4.05 -26.14 7.63
C LYS A 55 4.74 -24.81 7.94
N GLU A 56 5.10 -24.06 6.90
CA GLU A 56 5.94 -22.88 7.04
C GLU A 56 5.15 -21.63 7.47
N ILE A 57 3.84 -21.53 7.20
CA ILE A 57 3.11 -20.26 7.44
C ILE A 57 3.10 -19.81 8.91
N ASP A 58 3.16 -20.76 9.85
CA ASP A 58 3.19 -20.48 11.29
C ASP A 58 4.63 -20.50 11.85
N ILE A 59 5.58 -21.13 11.17
CA ILE A 59 6.99 -21.26 11.61
C ILE A 59 7.84 -20.12 11.03
N ASP A 60 7.84 -19.98 9.70
CA ASP A 60 8.56 -18.95 8.96
C ASP A 60 7.67 -18.34 7.87
N GLN A 61 7.01 -17.25 8.24
CA GLN A 61 6.19 -16.47 7.31
C GLN A 61 6.98 -16.02 6.06
N LYS A 62 8.28 -15.70 6.17
CA LYS A 62 9.07 -15.25 5.00
C LYS A 62 9.27 -16.37 4.00
N HIS A 63 9.53 -17.58 4.49
CA HIS A 63 9.65 -18.75 3.65
C HIS A 63 8.31 -19.11 3.00
N ALA A 64 7.21 -19.08 3.74
CA ALA A 64 5.85 -19.23 3.20
C ALA A 64 5.56 -18.22 2.07
N TRP A 65 5.96 -16.95 2.24
CA TRP A 65 5.85 -15.92 1.19
C TRP A 65 6.72 -16.20 -0.03
N THR A 66 7.90 -16.78 0.17
CA THR A 66 8.79 -17.18 -0.93
C THR A 66 8.13 -18.27 -1.78
N ILE A 67 7.51 -19.27 -1.15
CA ILE A 67 6.75 -20.33 -1.83
C ILE A 67 5.61 -19.72 -2.66
N LEU A 68 4.83 -18.80 -2.07
CA LEU A 68 3.74 -18.11 -2.77
C LEU A 68 4.23 -17.24 -3.93
N ASN A 69 5.35 -16.53 -3.75
CA ASN A 69 5.90 -15.65 -4.78
C ASN A 69 6.45 -16.43 -5.97
N ARG A 70 6.99 -17.65 -5.77
CA ARG A 70 7.42 -18.54 -6.86
C ARG A 70 6.26 -18.99 -7.75
N ARG A 71 5.05 -19.06 -7.21
CA ARG A 71 3.82 -19.41 -7.95
C ARG A 71 3.24 -18.26 -8.75
N LYS A 72 3.61 -17.01 -8.42
CA LYS A 72 3.27 -15.90 -9.29
C LYS A 72 3.99 -16.14 -10.61
N LYS A 73 3.28 -15.99 -11.73
CA LYS A 73 3.96 -15.82 -13.01
C LYS A 73 5.01 -14.74 -12.78
N LYS A 74 6.29 -15.03 -13.06
CA LYS A 74 7.30 -13.97 -13.15
C LYS A 74 6.64 -12.89 -14.00
N SER A 75 6.59 -11.65 -13.53
CA SER A 75 6.24 -10.57 -14.43
C SER A 75 7.23 -10.70 -15.57
N SER A 76 6.74 -11.12 -16.74
CA SER A 76 7.50 -10.91 -17.94
C SER A 76 7.93 -9.45 -17.87
N GLY A 77 9.22 -9.18 -18.05
CA GLY A 77 9.68 -7.79 -18.15
C GLY A 77 8.91 -7.09 -19.29
N CYS A 78 9.24 -5.84 -19.57
CA CYS A 78 8.57 -5.15 -20.65
C CYS A 78 8.79 -5.93 -21.96
N MET A 79 7.78 -6.69 -22.42
CA MET A 79 7.91 -7.56 -23.60
C MET A 79 7.72 -6.78 -24.90
N SER A 80 7.07 -5.62 -24.81
CA SER A 80 6.92 -4.74 -25.95
C SER A 80 6.71 -3.29 -25.51
N LEU A 81 7.21 -2.36 -26.31
CA LEU A 81 7.04 -0.92 -26.14
C LEU A 81 6.52 -0.29 -27.42
N LYS A 82 5.65 0.71 -27.29
CA LYS A 82 5.15 1.48 -28.41
C LYS A 82 5.88 2.84 -28.43
N LYS A 83 6.54 3.15 -29.53
CA LYS A 83 7.16 4.44 -29.82
C LYS A 83 6.70 4.89 -31.22
N ASP A 84 6.21 6.13 -31.33
CA ASP A 84 5.78 6.74 -32.59
C ASP A 84 4.79 5.89 -33.43
N GLY A 85 3.89 5.17 -32.77
CA GLY A 85 2.93 4.29 -33.43
C GLY A 85 3.41 2.86 -33.65
N ILE A 86 4.72 2.61 -33.60
CA ILE A 86 5.37 1.32 -33.88
C ILE A 86 5.56 0.53 -32.59
N LEU A 87 5.31 -0.79 -32.65
CA LEU A 87 5.48 -1.71 -31.52
C LEU A 87 6.81 -2.47 -31.64
N TYR A 88 7.71 -2.23 -30.71
CA TYR A 88 9.00 -2.91 -30.59
C TYR A 88 8.89 -4.09 -29.65
N THR A 89 9.48 -5.23 -30.03
CA THR A 89 9.47 -6.48 -29.25
C THR A 89 10.87 -7.03 -29.01
N ASP A 90 11.88 -6.56 -29.77
CA ASP A 90 13.26 -6.94 -29.56
C ASP A 90 13.81 -6.34 -28.26
N SER A 91 14.65 -7.11 -27.58
CA SER A 91 15.20 -6.74 -26.29
C SER A 91 16.16 -5.53 -26.33
N ASP A 92 16.93 -5.37 -27.41
CA ASP A 92 17.85 -4.25 -27.59
C ASP A 92 17.09 -2.98 -27.92
N ASP A 93 16.14 -3.05 -28.87
CA ASP A 93 15.25 -1.92 -29.20
C ASP A 93 14.51 -1.41 -27.96
N ILE A 94 13.97 -2.33 -27.14
CA ILE A 94 13.28 -1.97 -25.89
C ILE A 94 14.24 -1.28 -24.93
N CYS A 95 15.49 -1.73 -24.84
CA CYS A 95 16.51 -1.13 -23.98
C CYS A 95 16.87 0.28 -24.45
N ASP A 96 17.00 0.49 -25.75
CA ASP A 96 17.30 1.80 -26.36
C ASP A 96 16.15 2.79 -26.18
N ILE A 97 14.90 2.34 -26.35
CA ILE A 97 13.71 3.18 -26.06
C ILE A 97 13.69 3.60 -24.59
N TRP A 98 14.09 2.70 -23.67
CA TRP A 98 14.21 3.05 -22.26
C TRP A 98 15.33 4.06 -21.99
N TYR A 99 16.49 3.86 -22.60
CA TYR A 99 17.61 4.80 -22.55
C TYR A 99 17.16 6.20 -22.99
N GLU A 100 16.56 6.31 -24.18
CA GLU A 100 16.07 7.58 -24.70
C GLU A 100 15.04 8.22 -23.77
N HIS A 101 14.07 7.44 -23.29
CA HIS A 101 13.04 7.92 -22.37
C HIS A 101 13.66 8.58 -21.13
N PHE A 102 14.60 7.89 -20.47
CA PHE A 102 15.20 8.41 -19.24
C PHE A 102 16.23 9.51 -19.52
N CYS A 103 16.93 9.50 -20.64
CA CYS A 103 17.73 10.63 -21.11
C CYS A 103 16.86 11.89 -21.21
N THR A 104 15.66 11.81 -21.82
CA THR A 104 14.73 12.94 -21.88
C THR A 104 14.20 13.33 -20.49
N VAL A 105 13.87 12.37 -19.64
CA VAL A 105 13.38 12.64 -18.28
C VAL A 105 14.41 13.39 -17.44
N PHE A 106 15.68 12.99 -17.51
CA PHE A 106 16.76 13.58 -16.71
C PHE A 106 17.52 14.71 -17.43
N SER A 107 17.09 15.10 -18.62
CA SER A 107 17.58 16.32 -19.29
C SER A 107 17.01 17.59 -18.65
N PRO A 108 17.73 18.72 -18.70
CA PRO A 108 17.19 20.01 -18.28
C PRO A 108 15.91 20.33 -19.05
N THR A 109 14.87 20.77 -18.37
CA THR A 109 13.73 21.39 -19.04
C THR A 109 14.07 22.81 -19.44
N ASN A 110 13.61 23.25 -20.61
CA ASN A 110 13.56 24.67 -20.95
C ASN A 110 12.60 25.35 -19.96
N TYR A 111 13.14 25.88 -18.86
CA TYR A 111 12.39 26.73 -17.96
C TYR A 111 12.01 28.00 -18.72
N LYS A 112 10.75 28.45 -18.56
CA LYS A 112 10.28 29.71 -19.17
C LYS A 112 11.04 30.94 -18.66
N ASP A 113 11.81 30.81 -17.57
CA ASP A 113 12.55 31.87 -16.90
C ASP A 113 14.03 31.48 -16.73
N CYS A 114 14.82 31.69 -17.78
CA CYS A 114 16.26 31.41 -17.81
C CYS A 114 17.06 32.31 -16.84
N ASN A 115 16.55 33.51 -16.55
CA ASN A 115 17.21 34.49 -15.68
C ASN A 115 17.30 33.97 -14.24
N ARG A 116 16.18 33.44 -13.70
CA ARG A 116 16.16 32.87 -12.35
C ARG A 116 17.12 31.67 -12.20
N GLN A 117 17.25 30.85 -13.24
CA GLN A 117 18.16 29.70 -13.19
C GLN A 117 19.63 30.14 -13.18
N ASN A 118 19.98 31.17 -13.94
CA ASN A 118 21.33 31.74 -13.94
C ASN A 118 21.66 32.34 -12.56
N GLU A 119 20.74 33.08 -11.95
CA GLU A 119 20.90 33.64 -10.61
C GLU A 119 21.15 32.56 -9.54
N ILE A 120 20.37 31.47 -9.56
CA ILE A 120 20.57 30.33 -8.65
C ILE A 120 21.95 29.71 -8.87
N SER A 121 22.37 29.55 -10.13
CA SER A 121 23.66 28.97 -10.47
C SER A 121 24.83 29.81 -9.97
N GLU A 122 24.73 31.14 -10.06
CA GLU A 122 25.71 32.08 -9.52
C GLU A 122 25.78 32.02 -7.99
N LYS A 123 24.63 32.00 -7.31
CA LYS A 123 24.55 31.82 -5.85
C LYS A 123 25.23 30.52 -5.41
N VAL A 124 24.97 29.41 -6.10
CA VAL A 124 25.61 28.11 -5.82
C VAL A 124 27.13 28.17 -6.02
N LYS A 125 27.61 28.84 -7.07
CA LYS A 125 29.06 29.04 -7.27
C LYS A 125 29.68 29.85 -6.12
N ALA A 126 29.01 30.91 -5.67
CA ALA A 126 29.47 31.72 -4.54
C ALA A 126 29.50 30.90 -3.24
N ILE A 127 28.46 30.10 -2.96
CA ILE A 127 28.42 29.19 -1.81
C ILE A 127 29.57 28.19 -1.87
N ARG A 128 29.82 27.56 -3.03
CA ARG A 128 30.92 26.61 -3.20
C ARG A 128 32.27 27.26 -2.87
N ASN A 129 32.54 28.45 -3.42
CA ASN A 129 33.78 29.19 -3.17
C ASN A 129 33.95 29.55 -1.68
N SER A 130 32.86 29.92 -1.00
CA SER A 130 32.87 30.19 0.44
C SER A 130 33.17 28.92 1.24
N ALA A 131 32.44 27.83 0.96
CA ALA A 131 32.58 26.55 1.66
C ALA A 131 33.97 25.93 1.50
N THR A 132 34.65 26.14 0.36
CA THR A 132 36.04 25.68 0.16
C THR A 132 37.07 26.46 0.97
N LYS A 133 36.78 27.72 1.33
CA LYS A 133 37.65 28.57 2.15
C LYS A 133 37.39 28.40 3.65
N ASP A 134 36.23 27.87 3.99
CA ASP A 134 35.82 27.61 5.36
C ASP A 134 36.68 26.51 6.00
N THR A 135 37.57 26.93 6.89
CA THR A 135 38.43 26.07 7.72
C THR A 135 37.83 25.81 9.10
N SER A 136 36.65 26.37 9.40
CA SER A 136 35.98 26.17 10.69
C SER A 136 35.49 24.72 10.80
N ALA A 137 36.24 23.93 11.55
CA ALA A 137 36.05 22.51 11.66
C ALA A 137 35.06 22.18 12.79
N ASN A 138 33.75 22.25 12.52
CA ASN A 138 32.85 21.31 13.18
C ASN A 138 33.00 19.97 12.48
N TRP A 139 34.08 19.26 12.82
CA TRP A 139 34.37 17.98 12.20
C TRP A 139 33.29 16.97 12.60
N ILE A 140 32.47 16.60 11.63
CA ILE A 140 31.55 15.48 11.75
C ILE A 140 32.37 14.21 11.51
N THR A 141 32.59 13.40 12.55
CA THR A 141 33.10 12.03 12.43
C THR A 141 31.95 11.03 12.50
N PHE A 142 32.19 9.86 11.93
CA PHE A 142 31.42 8.66 12.25
C PHE A 142 32.19 7.78 13.21
N GLU A 143 31.50 7.33 14.25
CA GLU A 143 32.03 6.34 15.18
C GLU A 143 31.85 4.92 14.64
N PHE A 144 32.72 4.00 15.08
CA PHE A 144 32.55 2.58 14.78
C PHE A 144 31.20 2.04 15.25
N SER A 145 30.70 2.51 16.40
CA SER A 145 29.39 2.16 16.97
C SER A 145 28.25 2.46 15.99
N GLU A 146 28.24 3.67 15.39
CA GLU A 146 27.23 4.11 14.42
C GLU A 146 27.25 3.22 13.16
N VAL A 147 28.43 2.94 12.61
CA VAL A 147 28.60 2.08 11.42
C VAL A 147 28.14 0.66 11.71
N HIS A 148 28.59 0.08 12.83
CA HIS A 148 28.24 -1.27 13.28
C HIS A 148 26.72 -1.42 13.43
N ASP A 149 26.06 -0.45 14.05
CA ASP A 149 24.62 -0.45 14.26
C ASP A 149 23.83 -0.43 12.96
N ILE A 150 24.23 0.41 12.00
CA ILE A 150 23.55 0.51 10.71
C ILE A 150 23.73 -0.79 9.91
N CYS A 151 24.94 -1.34 9.85
CA CYS A 151 25.22 -2.59 9.14
C CYS A 151 24.41 -3.76 9.69
N ASN A 152 24.30 -3.90 11.02
CA ASN A 152 23.52 -4.97 11.65
C ASN A 152 22.01 -4.83 11.45
N LYS A 153 21.51 -3.60 11.28
CA LYS A 153 20.10 -3.30 11.01
C LYS A 153 19.74 -3.39 9.52
N LEU A 154 20.68 -3.73 8.62
CA LEU A 154 20.40 -3.94 7.21
C LEU A 154 19.43 -5.12 6.98
N LYS A 155 18.43 -4.89 6.13
CA LYS A 155 17.43 -5.90 5.76
C LYS A 155 17.98 -6.83 4.69
N CYS A 156 17.91 -8.14 4.89
CA CYS A 156 18.30 -9.13 3.90
C CYS A 156 17.35 -9.15 2.68
N ASN A 157 17.81 -9.78 1.59
CA ASN A 157 17.14 -9.95 0.29
C ASN A 157 16.82 -8.61 -0.38
N LYS A 158 17.77 -7.68 -0.34
CA LYS A 158 17.70 -6.41 -1.08
C LYS A 158 18.56 -6.50 -2.34
N ALA A 159 18.06 -5.90 -3.42
CA ALA A 159 18.83 -5.80 -4.66
C ALA A 159 20.10 -4.93 -4.45
N CYS A 160 21.22 -5.41 -4.98
CA CYS A 160 22.52 -4.74 -5.01
C CYS A 160 22.56 -3.64 -6.09
N GLY A 161 23.62 -2.81 -6.05
CA GLY A 161 23.92 -1.85 -7.11
C GLY A 161 24.64 -2.51 -8.28
N HIS A 162 25.32 -1.73 -9.10
CA HIS A 162 26.11 -2.22 -10.24
C HIS A 162 27.39 -2.96 -9.83
N ASP A 163 27.74 -2.91 -8.55
CA ASP A 163 28.94 -3.52 -7.95
C ASP A 163 28.69 -4.94 -7.41
N ASP A 164 27.47 -5.45 -7.50
CA ASP A 164 27.02 -6.75 -6.97
C ASP A 164 27.25 -6.96 -5.47
N ILE A 165 27.55 -5.90 -4.71
CA ILE A 165 27.67 -5.96 -3.27
C ILE A 165 26.28 -5.87 -2.64
N ALA A 166 25.79 -7.00 -2.13
CA ALA A 166 24.55 -7.09 -1.36
C ALA A 166 24.71 -6.63 0.11
N TYR A 167 23.58 -6.38 0.78
CA TYR A 167 23.56 -5.99 2.21
C TYR A 167 24.10 -7.09 3.12
N GLU A 168 23.96 -8.35 2.73
CA GLU A 168 24.45 -9.53 3.43
C GLU A 168 25.97 -9.52 3.56
N HIS A 169 26.69 -9.09 2.53
CA HIS A 169 28.14 -8.97 2.58
C HIS A 169 28.57 -7.96 3.65
N LEU A 170 27.85 -6.84 3.78
CA LEU A 170 28.15 -5.82 4.79
C LEU A 170 27.71 -6.25 6.20
N ARG A 171 26.57 -6.93 6.31
CA ARG A 171 26.00 -7.37 7.59
C ARG A 171 26.79 -8.52 8.20
N PHE A 172 27.26 -9.46 7.39
CA PHE A 172 27.96 -10.66 7.84
C PHE A 172 29.49 -10.60 7.63
N GLY A 173 30.02 -9.52 7.05
CA GLY A 173 31.46 -9.32 6.83
C GLY A 173 32.30 -9.07 8.10
N GLY A 174 31.68 -9.08 9.29
CA GLY A 174 32.37 -9.01 10.57
C GLY A 174 32.87 -7.61 10.97
N LYS A 175 33.41 -7.51 12.19
CA LYS A 175 33.85 -6.22 12.78
C LYS A 175 35.01 -5.59 12.01
N LEU A 176 35.91 -6.39 11.43
CA LEU A 176 37.07 -5.87 10.70
C LEU A 176 36.63 -5.06 9.46
N LEU A 177 35.70 -5.60 8.66
CA LEU A 177 35.12 -4.87 7.53
C LEU A 177 34.48 -3.56 7.98
N MET A 178 33.70 -3.58 9.06
CA MET A 178 33.04 -2.38 9.59
C MET A 178 34.03 -1.32 10.08
N LYS A 179 35.19 -1.72 10.63
CA LYS A 179 36.28 -0.79 10.97
C LYS A 179 36.86 -0.12 9.73
N HIS A 180 37.10 -0.88 8.66
CA HIS A 180 37.57 -0.32 7.39
C HIS A 180 36.55 0.60 6.73
N LEU A 181 35.25 0.24 6.78
CA LEU A 181 34.18 1.13 6.32
C LEU A 181 34.15 2.44 7.11
N CYS A 182 34.27 2.37 8.44
CA CYS A 182 34.34 3.55 9.30
C CYS A 182 35.53 4.46 8.92
N TYR A 183 36.71 3.88 8.72
CA TYR A 183 37.88 4.61 8.25
C TYR A 183 37.64 5.27 6.89
N LEU A 184 37.14 4.51 5.90
CA LEU A 184 36.79 5.02 4.57
C LEU A 184 35.78 6.18 4.65
N PHE A 185 34.72 6.04 5.43
CA PHE A 185 33.69 7.07 5.54
C PHE A 185 34.23 8.36 6.19
N ASN A 186 35.11 8.24 7.18
CA ASN A 186 35.78 9.39 7.78
C ASN A 186 36.76 10.08 6.81
N LEU A 187 37.43 9.33 5.93
CA LEU A 187 38.22 9.94 4.84
C LEU A 187 37.32 10.70 3.86
N ILE A 188 36.18 10.13 3.46
CA ILE A 188 35.21 10.80 2.58
C ILE A 188 34.73 12.11 3.21
N LEU A 189 34.44 12.11 4.52
CA LEU A 189 34.07 13.31 5.28
C LEU A 189 35.22 14.34 5.33
N GLN A 190 36.44 13.88 5.62
CA GLN A 190 37.63 14.72 5.71
C GLN A 190 37.86 15.53 4.44
N TYR A 191 37.75 14.86 3.29
CA TYR A 191 38.00 15.42 1.96
C TYR A 191 36.74 15.94 1.26
N ALA A 192 35.57 15.80 1.88
CA ALA A 192 34.27 16.15 1.30
C ALA A 192 34.08 15.60 -0.13
N TYR A 193 34.57 14.38 -0.37
CA TYR A 193 34.65 13.79 -1.71
C TYR A 193 34.18 12.33 -1.69
N VAL A 194 33.15 12.02 -2.49
CA VAL A 194 32.70 10.63 -2.66
C VAL A 194 33.36 9.95 -3.87
N PRO A 195 33.61 8.63 -3.80
CA PRO A 195 34.17 7.89 -4.92
C PRO A 195 33.32 7.97 -6.19
N LYS A 196 33.96 8.07 -7.36
CA LYS A 196 33.27 8.15 -8.67
C LYS A 196 32.31 6.99 -8.93
N GLU A 197 32.63 5.79 -8.45
CA GLU A 197 31.74 4.64 -8.57
C GLU A 197 30.41 4.82 -7.84
N TRP A 198 30.33 5.68 -6.82
CA TRP A 198 29.08 5.96 -6.10
C TRP A 198 28.16 6.94 -6.84
N HIS A 199 28.64 7.56 -7.92
CA HIS A 199 27.84 8.41 -8.81
C HIS A 199 27.01 7.59 -9.80
N LYS A 200 27.33 6.31 -9.98
CA LYS A 200 26.63 5.38 -10.88
C LYS A 200 25.43 4.72 -10.18
N SER A 201 24.33 4.56 -10.91
CA SER A 201 23.17 3.79 -10.45
C SER A 201 22.46 3.04 -11.58
N MET A 202 21.94 1.85 -11.28
CA MET A 202 21.10 1.10 -12.22
C MET A 202 19.63 1.45 -12.03
N ILE A 203 18.92 1.80 -13.09
CA ILE A 203 17.50 2.14 -13.06
C ILE A 203 16.69 0.88 -13.36
N ILE A 204 15.91 0.41 -12.39
CA ILE A 204 14.98 -0.72 -12.52
C ILE A 204 13.56 -0.21 -12.72
N LEU A 205 12.81 -0.87 -13.61
CA LEU A 205 11.48 -0.44 -14.01
C LEU A 205 10.39 -1.16 -13.22
N LEU A 206 9.53 -0.39 -12.55
CA LEU A 206 8.35 -0.89 -11.88
C LEU A 206 7.08 -0.42 -12.60
N TYR A 207 6.31 -1.37 -13.13
CA TYR A 207 5.03 -1.07 -13.76
C TYR A 207 4.02 -0.52 -12.73
N LYS A 208 3.42 0.64 -13.02
CA LYS A 208 2.52 1.36 -12.12
C LYS A 208 1.19 0.63 -11.89
N GLY A 209 0.76 -0.24 -12.81
CA GLY A 209 -0.54 -0.90 -12.73
C GLY A 209 -1.70 -0.02 -13.19
N ASP A 210 -2.88 -0.22 -12.58
CA ASP A 210 -4.09 0.61 -12.74
C ASP A 210 -4.61 0.77 -14.19
N ASN A 211 -4.67 -0.32 -14.95
CA ASN A 211 -5.14 -0.37 -16.35
C ASN A 211 -4.33 0.50 -17.34
N LYS A 212 -3.16 1.01 -16.92
CA LYS A 212 -2.27 1.73 -17.83
C LYS A 212 -1.66 0.76 -18.86
N SER A 213 -1.36 1.22 -20.07
CA SER A 213 -0.80 0.33 -21.08
C SER A 213 0.58 -0.19 -20.66
N ARG A 214 0.83 -1.50 -20.83
CA ARG A 214 2.18 -2.07 -20.63
C ARG A 214 3.17 -1.63 -21.70
N THR A 215 2.67 -1.13 -22.83
CA THR A 215 3.50 -0.69 -23.96
C THR A 215 3.90 0.78 -23.88
N ASP A 216 3.39 1.53 -22.91
CA ASP A 216 3.72 2.96 -22.73
C ASP A 216 4.81 3.13 -21.66
N THR A 217 5.89 3.82 -22.00
CA THR A 217 7.02 4.09 -21.11
C THR A 217 6.60 4.88 -19.86
N ASN A 218 5.61 5.77 -19.96
CA ASN A 218 5.09 6.54 -18.82
C ASN A 218 4.32 5.70 -17.79
N SER A 219 3.99 4.46 -18.14
CA SER A 219 3.32 3.50 -17.27
C SER A 219 4.27 2.79 -16.30
N TYR A 220 5.56 3.13 -16.34
CA TYR A 220 6.58 2.59 -15.45
C TYR A 220 7.18 3.67 -14.55
N ARG A 221 7.76 3.25 -13.43
CA ARG A 221 8.53 4.07 -12.50
C ARG A 221 9.97 3.56 -12.49
N GLY A 222 10.94 4.44 -12.72
CA GLY A 222 12.36 4.10 -12.58
C GLY A 222 12.79 4.16 -11.13
N ILE A 223 13.39 3.09 -10.61
CA ILE A 223 13.98 3.02 -9.27
C ILE A 223 15.50 2.87 -9.43
N SER A 224 16.25 3.82 -8.90
CA SER A 224 17.71 3.80 -8.86
C SER A 224 18.22 2.82 -7.78
N LEU A 225 18.93 1.80 -8.22
CA LEU A 225 19.75 0.92 -7.40
C LEU A 225 21.15 1.50 -7.29
N VAL A 226 21.41 2.12 -6.14
CA VAL A 226 22.72 2.66 -5.73
C VAL A 226 23.51 1.58 -4.97
N PRO A 227 24.86 1.55 -5.04
CA PRO A 227 25.71 0.63 -4.28
C PRO A 227 25.35 0.54 -2.81
N SER A 228 25.49 -0.67 -2.24
CA SER A 228 25.10 -0.93 -0.85
C SER A 228 25.92 -0.13 0.16
N ILE A 229 27.22 0.05 -0.12
CA ILE A 229 28.12 0.84 0.73
C ILE A 229 27.69 2.31 0.74
N THR A 230 27.34 2.88 -0.42
CA THR A 230 26.81 4.24 -0.53
C THR A 230 25.55 4.43 0.31
N LYS A 231 24.65 3.43 0.35
CA LYS A 231 23.44 3.50 1.19
C LYS A 231 23.74 3.46 2.69
N VAL A 232 24.80 2.78 3.12
CA VAL A 232 25.25 2.84 4.52
C VAL A 232 25.76 4.23 4.85
N PHE A 233 26.60 4.80 3.98
CA PHE A 233 27.10 6.17 4.12
C PHE A 233 25.97 7.21 4.14
N GLU A 234 25.04 7.14 3.20
CA GLU A 234 23.86 8.03 3.12
C GLU A 234 23.03 8.02 4.41
N LYS A 235 22.87 6.87 5.07
CA LYS A 235 22.16 6.78 6.35
C LYS A 235 22.90 7.46 7.49
N LEU A 236 24.23 7.37 7.52
CA LEU A 236 25.05 8.08 8.48
C LEU A 236 24.97 9.59 8.24
N THR A 237 25.07 10.02 6.98
CA THR A 237 24.91 11.42 6.58
C THR A 237 23.54 11.97 6.94
N ASP A 238 22.46 11.19 6.79
CA ASP A 238 21.10 11.60 7.17
C ASP A 238 20.95 11.85 8.68
N ILE A 239 21.63 11.08 9.53
CA ILE A 239 21.65 11.30 10.98
C ILE A 239 22.23 12.69 11.28
N LYS A 240 23.37 13.03 10.67
CA LYS A 240 24.06 14.31 10.89
C LYS A 240 23.31 15.49 10.25
N LEU A 241 22.71 15.28 9.08
CA LEU A 241 21.86 16.28 8.43
C LEU A 241 20.60 16.56 9.27
N SER A 242 20.02 15.53 9.89
CA SER A 242 18.84 15.67 10.74
C SER A 242 19.13 16.32 12.09
N SER A 243 20.38 16.35 12.56
CA SER A 243 20.74 17.07 13.79
C SER A 243 20.87 18.59 13.61
N ILE A 244 20.90 19.10 12.37
CA ILE A 244 21.03 20.55 12.09
C ILE A 244 19.76 21.30 12.54
N ARG A 245 18.58 20.73 12.29
CA ARG A 245 17.29 21.37 12.56
C ARG A 245 16.30 20.40 13.19
N THR A 246 15.84 20.73 14.39
CA THR A 246 14.81 19.98 15.11
C THR A 246 13.38 20.41 14.73
N ASP A 247 13.23 21.60 14.16
CA ASP A 247 11.97 22.23 13.75
C ASP A 247 11.55 21.87 12.30
N PHE A 248 12.10 20.78 11.75
CA PHE A 248 11.90 20.37 10.36
C PHE A 248 11.30 18.96 10.23
N PRO A 249 10.49 18.69 9.19
CA PRO A 249 9.92 19.65 8.22
C PRO A 249 8.67 20.33 8.79
N ASN A 250 8.05 21.19 7.98
CA ASN A 250 6.78 21.83 8.28
C ASN A 250 5.73 20.82 8.80
N GLY A 251 4.94 21.21 9.80
CA GLY A 251 3.97 20.34 10.48
C GLY A 251 2.85 19.80 9.58
N GLN A 252 2.63 20.38 8.41
CA GLN A 252 1.65 19.87 7.42
C GLN A 252 2.18 18.69 6.59
N GLN A 253 3.49 18.48 6.56
CA GLN A 253 4.13 17.35 5.88
C GLN A 253 4.07 16.09 6.76
N VAL A 254 3.36 15.06 6.34
CA VAL A 254 3.26 13.80 7.09
C VAL A 254 4.18 12.69 6.55
N ALA A 255 4.74 12.84 5.36
CA ALA A 255 5.59 11.81 4.77
C ALA A 255 6.94 11.70 5.48
N TYR A 256 7.42 10.47 5.63
CA TYR A 256 8.70 10.13 6.25
C TYR A 256 8.88 10.60 7.71
N GLN A 257 7.83 11.12 8.34
CA GLN A 257 7.85 11.49 9.76
C GLN A 257 7.50 10.29 10.65
N LYS A 258 8.11 10.25 11.85
CA LYS A 258 7.81 9.20 12.85
C LYS A 258 6.35 9.28 13.28
N LEU A 259 5.72 8.12 13.48
CA LEU A 259 4.32 7.96 13.94
C LEU A 259 3.22 8.49 13.01
N LEU A 260 3.57 9.31 12.02
CA LEU A 260 2.65 9.79 11.00
C LEU A 260 2.60 8.84 9.80
N SER A 261 1.51 8.93 9.07
CA SER A 261 1.25 8.12 7.89
C SER A 261 0.48 8.92 6.86
N SER A 262 0.40 8.37 5.66
CA SER A 262 -0.37 8.97 4.57
C SER A 262 -1.87 9.14 4.88
N LEU A 263 -2.40 8.34 5.81
CA LEU A 263 -3.74 8.52 6.35
C LEU A 263 -3.89 9.84 7.14
N ASN A 264 -2.83 10.34 7.76
CA ASN A 264 -2.88 11.58 8.54
C ASN A 264 -3.11 12.81 7.65
N ALA A 265 -2.48 12.88 6.46
CA ALA A 265 -2.80 13.94 5.48
C ALA A 265 -4.27 13.87 5.04
N SER A 266 -4.77 12.67 4.73
CA SER A 266 -6.17 12.52 4.33
C SER A 266 -7.17 12.71 5.48
N PHE A 267 -6.74 12.50 6.73
CA PHE A 267 -7.51 12.82 7.93
C PHE A 267 -7.63 14.34 8.10
N ASN A 268 -6.50 15.06 8.07
CA ASN A 268 -6.47 16.52 8.16
C ASN A 268 -7.36 17.15 7.09
N LEU A 269 -7.22 16.70 5.83
CA LEU A 269 -8.04 17.17 4.71
C LEU A 269 -9.54 16.96 4.96
N GLN A 270 -9.96 15.76 5.36
CA GLN A 270 -11.38 15.45 5.56
C GLN A 270 -11.97 16.21 6.74
N GLU A 271 -11.26 16.32 7.86
CA GLU A 271 -11.76 17.01 9.06
C GLU A 271 -11.87 18.53 8.87
N VAL A 272 -10.91 19.16 8.18
CA VAL A 272 -10.98 20.57 7.78
C VAL A 272 -12.13 20.82 6.81
N THR A 273 -12.32 19.91 5.85
CA THR A 273 -13.43 19.98 4.89
C THR A 273 -14.77 19.90 5.61
N LEU A 274 -14.93 18.92 6.50
CA LEU A 274 -16.14 18.75 7.32
C LEU A 274 -16.43 20.00 8.17
N HIS A 275 -15.39 20.59 8.78
CA HIS A 275 -15.54 21.76 9.66
C HIS A 275 -16.18 22.95 8.95
N HIS A 276 -15.72 23.23 7.71
CA HIS A 276 -16.29 24.33 6.94
C HIS A 276 -17.69 24.00 6.39
N ILE A 277 -17.95 22.75 6.04
CA ILE A 277 -19.29 22.32 5.59
C ILE A 277 -20.31 22.44 6.72
N GLU A 278 -19.98 22.00 7.93
CA GLU A 278 -20.82 22.11 9.13
C GLU A 278 -21.16 23.58 9.44
N LYS A 279 -20.24 24.50 9.17
CA LYS A 279 -20.47 25.96 9.29
C LYS A 279 -21.20 26.58 8.08
N ASN A 280 -21.87 25.77 7.24
CA ASN A 280 -22.51 26.19 5.99
C ASN A 280 -21.58 26.95 5.00
N GLY A 281 -20.27 26.76 5.12
CA GLY A 281 -19.27 27.36 4.26
C GLY A 281 -19.11 26.64 2.91
N THR A 282 -18.44 27.31 1.97
CA THR A 282 -17.94 26.70 0.74
C THR A 282 -16.45 26.44 0.90
N ILE A 283 -15.97 25.31 0.40
CA ILE A 283 -14.56 24.95 0.47
C ILE A 283 -14.08 24.36 -0.86
N TYR A 284 -12.89 24.76 -1.26
CA TYR A 284 -12.21 24.40 -2.49
C TYR A 284 -11.00 23.57 -2.12
N ILE A 285 -10.86 22.40 -2.74
CA ILE A 285 -9.73 21.50 -2.56
C ILE A 285 -9.03 21.32 -3.90
N VAL A 286 -7.78 21.73 -3.98
CA VAL A 286 -6.94 21.54 -5.15
C VAL A 286 -5.94 20.45 -4.86
N LEU A 287 -6.01 19.36 -5.61
CA LEU A 287 -5.03 18.28 -5.54
C LEU A 287 -3.95 18.54 -6.60
N LEU A 288 -2.73 18.82 -6.14
CA LEU A 288 -1.56 19.00 -7.00
C LEU A 288 -0.97 17.63 -7.33
N ASP A 289 -0.73 17.36 -8.62
CA ASP A 289 -0.08 16.14 -9.08
C ASP A 289 1.28 16.51 -9.72
N SER A 290 2.36 16.36 -8.94
CA SER A 290 3.70 16.65 -9.44
C SER A 290 4.17 15.53 -10.38
N THR A 291 4.30 15.86 -11.67
CA THR A 291 4.74 14.87 -12.65
C THR A 291 6.21 14.50 -12.43
N LYS A 292 6.43 13.25 -11.97
CA LYS A 292 7.76 12.67 -11.73
C LYS A 292 8.59 13.52 -10.74
N ALA A 293 7.99 13.92 -9.61
CA ALA A 293 8.55 14.86 -8.64
C ALA A 293 10.02 14.63 -8.24
N PHE A 294 10.41 13.36 -8.03
CA PHE A 294 11.80 13.01 -7.71
C PHE A 294 12.73 13.19 -8.91
N ASP A 295 12.29 12.87 -10.11
CA ASP A 295 13.11 12.91 -11.32
C ASP A 295 13.30 14.34 -11.85
N THR A 296 12.52 15.31 -11.37
CA THR A 296 12.48 16.69 -11.88
C THR A 296 13.19 17.72 -11.00
N VAL A 297 13.64 17.35 -9.79
CA VAL A 297 14.34 18.27 -8.87
C VAL A 297 15.61 18.85 -9.53
N PRO A 298 15.72 20.17 -9.73
CA PRO A 298 16.94 20.77 -10.27
C PRO A 298 18.07 20.69 -9.25
N HIS A 299 19.26 20.26 -9.68
CA HIS A 299 20.40 20.06 -8.76
C HIS A 299 20.87 21.35 -8.10
N ASP A 300 20.97 22.46 -8.84
CA ASP A 300 21.36 23.76 -8.25
C ASP A 300 20.31 24.30 -7.28
N GLY A 301 19.03 24.08 -7.58
CA GLY A 301 17.95 24.38 -6.64
C GLY A 301 18.09 23.57 -5.34
N LEU A 302 18.40 22.27 -5.45
CA LEU A 302 18.66 21.43 -4.27
C LEU A 302 19.90 21.90 -3.48
N ARG A 303 21.00 22.23 -4.16
CA ARG A 303 22.23 22.75 -3.53
C ARG A 303 21.98 24.03 -2.73
N LEU A 304 21.22 24.96 -3.30
CA LEU A 304 20.81 26.18 -2.62
C LEU A 304 19.95 25.87 -1.39
N LYS A 305 18.94 25.00 -1.53
CA LYS A 305 18.06 24.60 -0.43
C LYS A 305 18.80 23.88 0.70
N LEU A 306 19.85 23.10 0.40
CA LEU A 306 20.69 22.49 1.42
C LEU A 306 21.50 23.51 2.21
N HIS A 307 21.99 24.56 1.55
CA HIS A 307 22.67 25.66 2.22
C HIS A 307 21.69 26.43 3.14
N GLU A 308 20.50 26.77 2.63
CA GLU A 308 19.44 27.44 3.41
C GLU A 308 18.92 26.57 4.58
N TYR A 309 18.97 25.25 4.44
CA TYR A 309 18.66 24.30 5.51
C TYR A 309 19.69 24.33 6.66
N GLY A 310 20.88 24.88 6.43
CA GLY A 310 21.96 24.99 7.42
C GLY A 310 23.14 24.03 7.18
N ALA A 311 23.18 23.32 6.05
CA ALA A 311 24.37 22.58 5.66
C ALA A 311 25.41 23.56 5.10
N HIS A 312 26.47 23.83 5.87
CA HIS A 312 27.56 24.73 5.49
C HIS A 312 28.91 23.99 5.42
N GLY A 313 29.94 24.67 4.93
CA GLY A 313 31.33 24.18 4.88
C GLY A 313 31.46 22.78 4.26
N LYS A 314 32.20 21.89 4.93
CA LYS A 314 32.47 20.53 4.45
C LYS A 314 31.23 19.67 4.25
N LEU A 315 30.21 19.83 5.10
CA LEU A 315 28.97 19.04 4.94
C LEU A 315 28.25 19.41 3.65
N TRP A 316 28.21 20.71 3.32
CA TRP A 316 27.65 21.17 2.06
C TRP A 316 28.45 20.64 0.87
N LEU A 317 29.79 20.73 0.92
CA LEU A 317 30.67 20.22 -0.14
C LEU A 317 30.51 18.70 -0.33
N LEU A 318 30.34 17.94 0.74
CA LEU A 318 30.09 16.51 0.66
C LEU A 318 28.76 16.23 -0.06
N LEU A 319 27.68 16.92 0.33
CA LEU A 319 26.36 16.75 -0.30
C LEU A 319 26.37 17.19 -1.77
N ASP A 320 27.10 18.25 -2.10
CA ASP A 320 27.36 18.69 -3.46
C ASP A 320 28.13 17.62 -4.26
N SER A 321 29.18 17.04 -3.69
CA SER A 321 29.95 15.94 -4.29
C SER A 321 29.07 14.72 -4.56
N MET A 322 28.12 14.40 -3.67
CA MET A 322 27.19 13.27 -3.84
C MET A 322 26.22 13.42 -5.02
N TYR A 323 25.94 14.65 -5.46
CA TYR A 323 24.99 14.96 -6.54
C TYR A 323 25.65 15.61 -7.76
N THR A 324 26.97 15.57 -7.85
CA THR A 324 27.72 16.05 -9.02
C THR A 324 28.07 14.88 -9.94
N ASN A 325 27.91 15.08 -11.25
CA ASN A 325 28.22 14.08 -12.29
C ASN A 325 27.58 12.70 -12.04
N LEU A 326 26.27 12.68 -11.78
CA LEU A 326 25.53 11.43 -11.59
C LEU A 326 25.31 10.71 -12.92
N TYR A 327 25.41 9.38 -12.91
CA TYR A 327 25.18 8.55 -14.09
C TYR A 327 24.14 7.45 -13.81
N GLY A 328 23.30 7.20 -14.80
CA GLY A 328 22.29 6.15 -14.79
C GLY A 328 22.44 5.20 -15.99
N ALA A 329 22.05 3.95 -15.80
CA ALA A 329 21.83 3.00 -16.88
C ALA A 329 20.55 2.19 -16.59
N VAL A 330 19.69 1.98 -17.58
CA VAL A 330 18.42 1.26 -17.39
C VAL A 330 18.64 -0.23 -17.55
N SER A 331 18.19 -1.01 -16.57
CA SER A 331 18.21 -2.48 -16.65
C SER A 331 16.82 -2.99 -17.02
N SER A 332 16.70 -3.56 -18.22
CA SER A 332 15.46 -4.13 -18.76
C SER A 332 15.72 -5.51 -19.36
N ASN A 333 14.89 -6.50 -19.03
CA ASN A 333 14.99 -7.87 -19.57
C ASN A 333 16.38 -8.53 -19.43
N GLY A 334 17.13 -8.20 -18.38
CA GLY A 334 18.48 -8.73 -18.15
C GLY A 334 19.58 -8.06 -18.98
N LYS A 335 19.25 -7.03 -19.76
CA LYS A 335 20.19 -6.17 -20.46
C LYS A 335 20.30 -4.81 -19.78
N LEU A 336 21.49 -4.22 -19.85
CA LEU A 336 21.78 -2.88 -19.34
C LEU A 336 21.96 -1.93 -20.53
N SER A 337 21.33 -0.76 -20.47
CA SER A 337 21.52 0.27 -21.49
C SER A 337 22.92 0.89 -21.40
N LYS A 338 23.21 1.77 -22.37
CA LYS A 338 24.33 2.72 -22.25
C LYS A 338 24.15 3.58 -20.99
N TRP A 339 25.28 4.00 -20.41
CA TRP A 339 25.31 4.97 -19.32
C TRP A 339 25.02 6.37 -19.86
N PHE A 340 24.23 7.14 -19.12
CA PHE A 340 23.94 8.53 -19.42
C PHE A 340 24.00 9.39 -18.16
N GLU A 341 24.28 10.67 -18.36
CA GLU A 341 24.33 11.65 -17.28
C GLU A 341 22.93 12.02 -16.79
N LEU A 342 22.76 12.09 -15.46
CA LEU A 342 21.55 12.56 -14.80
C LEU A 342 21.71 14.03 -14.46
N LYS A 343 21.22 14.93 -15.33
CA LYS A 343 21.39 16.39 -15.17
C LYS A 343 20.40 17.04 -14.19
N ARG A 344 19.40 16.30 -13.76
CA ARG A 344 18.44 16.67 -12.73
C ARG A 344 17.92 15.44 -12.00
N GLY A 345 17.08 15.67 -11.01
CA GLY A 345 16.41 14.65 -10.23
C GLY A 345 17.26 14.11 -9.09
N ILE A 346 16.58 13.46 -8.16
CA ILE A 346 17.15 12.75 -7.02
C ILE A 346 16.92 11.25 -7.20
N ARG A 347 17.93 10.44 -6.84
CA ARG A 347 17.95 8.99 -7.09
C ARG A 347 16.81 8.28 -6.34
N GLN A 348 15.73 7.92 -7.02
CA GLN A 348 14.57 7.28 -6.39
C GLN A 348 14.93 5.87 -5.90
N GLY A 349 15.11 5.69 -4.60
CA GLY A 349 15.57 4.41 -4.00
C GLY A 349 16.88 4.49 -3.21
N SER A 350 17.56 5.64 -3.27
CA SER A 350 18.62 6.01 -2.32
C SER A 350 18.03 6.33 -0.93
N SER A 351 18.84 6.13 0.11
CA SER A 351 18.47 6.36 1.52
C SER A 351 18.21 7.83 1.81
N LEU A 352 19.05 8.70 1.26
CA LEU A 352 19.04 10.13 1.56
C LEU A 352 18.02 10.90 0.71
N SER A 353 17.63 10.36 -0.45
CA SER A 353 16.72 11.01 -1.40
C SER A 353 15.40 11.49 -0.78
N ALA A 354 14.82 10.73 0.16
CA ALA A 354 13.58 11.15 0.81
C ALA A 354 13.76 12.44 1.63
N LYS A 355 14.84 12.54 2.42
CA LYS A 355 15.20 13.74 3.19
C LYS A 355 15.48 14.93 2.27
N LEU A 356 16.22 14.71 1.18
CA LEU A 356 16.54 15.76 0.21
C LEU A 356 15.30 16.30 -0.50
N TYR A 357 14.35 15.43 -0.85
CA TYR A 357 13.07 15.86 -1.39
C TYR A 357 12.30 16.71 -0.39
N LEU A 358 12.26 16.27 0.88
CA LEU A 358 11.60 17.05 1.94
C LEU A 358 12.24 18.43 2.09
N ILE A 359 13.57 18.54 2.08
CA ILE A 359 14.28 19.82 2.17
C ILE A 359 13.90 20.72 0.98
N PHE A 360 13.86 20.15 -0.23
CA PHE A 360 13.50 20.90 -1.43
C PHE A 360 12.06 21.43 -1.42
N ILE A 361 11.09 20.61 -1.01
CA ILE A 361 9.66 20.98 -1.06
C ILE A 361 9.20 21.81 0.14
N ASN A 362 9.96 21.84 1.24
CA ASN A 362 9.52 22.42 2.51
C ASN A 362 9.15 23.90 2.40
N ASP A 363 9.88 24.67 1.60
CA ASP A 363 9.65 26.11 1.48
C ASP A 363 8.31 26.43 0.82
N LEU A 364 7.89 25.61 -0.15
CA LEU A 364 6.54 25.72 -0.71
C LEU A 364 5.47 25.55 0.39
N ILE A 365 5.67 24.59 1.29
CA ILE A 365 4.72 24.33 2.39
C ILE A 365 4.73 25.51 3.38
N ASN A 366 5.92 26.04 3.70
CA ASN A 366 6.06 27.23 4.55
C ASN A 366 5.41 28.47 3.94
N GLU A 367 5.57 28.70 2.63
CA GLU A 367 4.96 29.81 1.90
C GLU A 367 3.43 29.69 1.90
N LEU A 368 2.90 28.48 1.63
CA LEU A 368 1.46 28.21 1.68
C LEU A 368 0.91 28.46 3.09
N GLU A 369 1.59 28.01 4.14
CA GLU A 369 1.19 28.27 5.53
C GLU A 369 1.27 29.76 5.88
N SER A 370 2.34 30.44 5.49
CA SER A 370 2.60 31.86 5.80
C SER A 370 1.65 32.81 5.06
N SER A 371 1.12 32.40 3.90
CA SER A 371 0.15 33.19 3.14
C SER A 371 -1.11 33.51 3.94
N LYS A 372 -1.50 32.63 4.89
CA LYS A 372 -2.77 32.70 5.64
C LYS A 372 -4.03 32.77 4.77
N GLU A 373 -3.91 32.45 3.48
CA GLU A 373 -5.02 32.47 2.51
C GLU A 373 -5.85 31.18 2.55
N GLY A 374 -5.28 30.10 3.08
CA GLY A 374 -5.91 28.78 3.07
C GLY A 374 -6.92 28.56 4.21
N ALA A 375 -7.49 27.37 4.22
CA ALA A 375 -8.48 26.97 5.22
C ALA A 375 -7.86 26.78 6.62
N PHE A 376 -8.61 27.22 7.63
CA PHE A 376 -8.26 27.06 9.04
C PHE A 376 -9.24 26.12 9.73
N PHE A 377 -8.70 25.29 10.62
CA PHE A 377 -9.49 24.52 11.57
C PHE A 377 -9.52 25.27 12.92
N HIS A 378 -10.57 26.04 13.16
CA HIS A 378 -10.58 27.09 14.19
C HIS A 378 -9.43 28.08 13.96
N ASP A 379 -8.44 28.19 14.85
CA ASP A 379 -7.22 29.01 14.74
C ASP A 379 -6.01 28.27 14.15
N LEU A 380 -6.12 26.97 13.83
CA LEU A 380 -5.02 26.17 13.28
C LEU A 380 -5.01 26.26 11.75
N ASN A 381 -3.90 26.69 11.17
CA ASN A 381 -3.70 26.58 9.73
C ASN A 381 -3.54 25.10 9.35
N ALA A 382 -4.46 24.60 8.52
CA ALA A 382 -4.45 23.23 8.02
C ALA A 382 -4.72 23.23 6.51
N SER A 383 -4.23 24.26 5.84
CA SER A 383 -4.53 24.60 4.45
C SER A 383 -3.83 23.74 3.40
N SER A 384 -2.78 23.01 3.77
CA SER A 384 -1.95 22.25 2.84
C SER A 384 -1.51 20.88 3.39
N PRO A 385 -2.42 19.93 3.67
CA PRO A 385 -1.99 18.57 4.03
C PRO A 385 -1.11 17.96 2.93
N VAL A 386 0.14 17.59 3.29
CA VAL A 386 1.13 17.09 2.32
C VAL A 386 1.60 15.68 2.67
N GLN A 387 1.68 14.82 1.65
CA GLN A 387 2.36 13.53 1.70
C GLN A 387 3.42 13.49 0.59
N ALA A 388 4.65 13.87 0.91
CA ALA A 388 5.75 13.99 -0.03
C ALA A 388 5.36 14.90 -1.21
N ASP A 389 5.15 14.33 -2.40
CA ASP A 389 4.76 15.01 -3.63
C ASP A 389 3.24 15.20 -3.80
N ASP A 390 2.42 14.47 -3.04
CA ASP A 390 0.96 14.65 -3.00
C ASP A 390 0.62 15.84 -2.09
N ILE A 391 0.24 16.99 -2.67
CA ILE A 391 -0.17 18.20 -1.93
C ILE A 391 -1.66 18.43 -2.16
N ALA A 392 -2.42 18.59 -1.07
CA ALA A 392 -3.80 19.08 -1.14
C ALA A 392 -3.86 20.51 -0.61
N ILE A 393 -4.19 21.48 -1.47
CA ILE A 393 -4.47 22.86 -1.05
C ILE A 393 -5.95 22.99 -0.72
N ILE A 394 -6.26 23.62 0.40
CA ILE A 394 -7.60 23.85 0.90
C ILE A 394 -7.80 25.36 1.08
N ALA A 395 -8.86 25.90 0.48
CA ALA A 395 -9.20 27.32 0.58
C ALA A 395 -10.72 27.52 0.70
N THR A 396 -11.16 28.64 1.26
CA THR A 396 -12.58 28.95 1.52
C THR A 396 -13.26 29.74 0.40
N ASN A 397 -12.47 30.30 -0.52
CA ASN A 397 -12.96 31.08 -1.65
C ASN A 397 -12.06 30.93 -2.88
N CYS A 398 -12.58 31.26 -4.07
CA CYS A 398 -11.87 31.07 -5.33
C CYS A 398 -10.65 32.00 -5.48
N VAL A 399 -10.68 33.20 -4.88
CA VAL A 399 -9.56 34.16 -4.94
C VAL A 399 -8.37 33.64 -4.15
N SER A 400 -8.58 33.19 -2.92
CA SER A 400 -7.54 32.57 -2.10
C SER A 400 -7.04 31.28 -2.74
N THR A 401 -7.92 30.48 -3.35
CA THR A 401 -7.51 29.30 -4.14
C THR A 401 -6.57 29.71 -5.27
N GLN A 402 -6.92 30.76 -6.03
CA GLN A 402 -6.09 31.27 -7.12
C GLN A 402 -4.73 31.80 -6.65
N ARG A 403 -4.68 32.47 -5.48
CA ARG A 403 -3.43 32.97 -4.89
C ARG A 403 -2.51 31.84 -4.44
N MET A 404 -3.07 30.73 -3.95
CA MET A 404 -2.30 29.57 -3.47
C MET A 404 -1.86 28.63 -4.61
N VAL A 405 -2.59 28.61 -5.73
CA VAL A 405 -2.31 27.70 -6.85
C VAL A 405 -1.44 28.40 -7.88
N THR A 406 -0.12 28.27 -7.71
CA THR A 406 0.86 28.73 -8.71
C THR A 406 1.68 27.58 -9.30
N ILE A 407 1.35 26.29 -9.05
CA ILE A 407 2.22 25.16 -9.45
C ILE A 407 1.45 23.96 -10.04
N SER A 408 1.73 23.65 -11.32
CA SER A 408 1.55 22.39 -12.08
C SER A 408 0.16 21.69 -12.11
N LYS A 409 -0.05 20.77 -13.06
CA LYS A 409 -1.34 20.10 -13.37
C LYS A 409 -2.14 19.75 -12.10
N SER A 410 -3.35 20.28 -12.03
CA SER A 410 -4.16 20.31 -10.80
C SER A 410 -5.59 19.80 -11.06
N LYS A 411 -6.24 19.27 -10.02
CA LYS A 411 -7.68 18.97 -10.01
C LYS A 411 -8.35 19.78 -8.89
N LEU A 412 -9.51 20.37 -9.16
CA LEU A 412 -10.26 21.17 -8.20
C LEU A 412 -11.57 20.47 -7.81
N LEU A 413 -11.76 20.21 -6.52
CA LEU A 413 -13.02 19.79 -5.91
C LEU A 413 -13.65 20.98 -5.18
N GLN A 414 -14.97 21.15 -5.29
CA GLN A 414 -15.73 22.16 -4.54
C GLN A 414 -16.80 21.49 -3.69
N PHE A 415 -16.83 21.80 -2.39
CA PHE A 415 -17.84 21.35 -1.45
C PHE A 415 -18.64 22.56 -0.92
N GLY A 416 -19.95 22.40 -0.69
CA GLY A 416 -20.84 23.46 -0.21
C GLY A 416 -22.13 23.60 -1.04
N LYS A 417 -23.09 24.42 -0.58
CA LYS A 417 -24.44 24.55 -1.18
C LYS A 417 -24.48 25.38 -2.48
N ARG A 418 -23.51 26.25 -2.75
CA ARG A 418 -23.48 27.12 -3.94
C ARG A 418 -22.31 26.73 -4.85
N ARG A 419 -22.60 26.30 -6.08
CA ARG A 419 -21.60 26.21 -7.15
C ARG A 419 -21.37 27.61 -7.70
N THR A 420 -20.20 28.16 -7.45
CA THR A 420 -19.75 29.38 -8.11
C THR A 420 -19.18 28.98 -9.48
N SER A 421 -19.66 29.62 -10.54
CA SER A 421 -19.23 29.40 -11.92
C SER A 421 -17.87 30.05 -12.25
N THR A 422 -17.18 30.64 -11.28
CA THR A 422 -15.93 31.35 -11.52
C THR A 422 -14.81 30.35 -11.84
N PRO A 423 -14.24 30.38 -13.06
CA PRO A 423 -13.11 29.52 -13.40
C PRO A 423 -11.90 29.91 -12.54
N THR A 424 -11.30 28.92 -11.89
CA THR A 424 -9.98 29.07 -11.25
C THR A 424 -8.94 28.64 -12.27
N TYR A 425 -7.87 29.42 -12.44
CA TYR A 425 -6.84 29.19 -13.44
C TYR A 425 -5.53 28.76 -12.78
N LEU A 426 -4.71 28.02 -13.52
CA LEU A 426 -3.33 27.76 -13.19
C LEU A 426 -2.50 28.07 -14.44
N TYR A 427 -1.56 29.02 -14.35
CA TYR A 427 -0.75 29.44 -15.50
C TYR A 427 -1.57 29.68 -16.77
N GLN A 428 -2.72 30.36 -16.66
CA GLN A 428 -3.67 30.65 -17.75
C GLN A 428 -4.47 29.46 -18.28
N GLU A 429 -4.30 28.24 -17.75
CA GLU A 429 -5.16 27.09 -18.04
C GLU A 429 -6.27 26.96 -16.97
N PRO A 430 -7.53 26.71 -17.36
CA PRO A 430 -8.61 26.49 -16.39
C PRO A 430 -8.42 25.17 -15.64
N ILE A 431 -8.56 25.19 -14.32
CA ILE A 431 -8.55 23.99 -13.49
C ILE A 431 -9.92 23.31 -13.61
N ASN A 432 -9.91 22.02 -13.95
CA ASN A 432 -11.13 21.24 -14.11
C ASN A 432 -11.80 20.99 -12.75
N TYR A 433 -13.05 21.44 -12.62
CA TYR A 433 -13.94 21.06 -11.53
C TYR A 433 -14.32 19.58 -11.66
N VAL A 434 -14.08 18.81 -10.60
CA VAL A 434 -14.45 17.40 -10.52
C VAL A 434 -15.38 17.16 -9.33
N THR A 435 -16.24 16.16 -9.41
CA THR A 435 -17.12 15.74 -8.30
C THR A 435 -16.46 14.69 -7.40
N SER A 436 -15.44 14.00 -7.91
CA SER A 436 -14.67 13.05 -7.12
C SER A 436 -13.21 12.99 -7.59
N ALA A 437 -12.29 12.80 -6.65
CA ALA A 437 -10.86 12.66 -6.92
C ALA A 437 -10.19 11.73 -5.92
N ARG A 438 -9.02 11.19 -6.27
CA ARG A 438 -8.25 10.30 -5.41
C ARG A 438 -7.15 11.08 -4.71
N HIS A 439 -7.19 11.14 -3.39
CA HIS A 439 -6.15 11.73 -2.54
C HIS A 439 -5.44 10.61 -1.78
N ILE A 440 -4.15 10.40 -2.05
CA ILE A 440 -3.31 9.41 -1.38
C ILE A 440 -3.92 8.00 -1.35
N GLY A 441 -4.53 7.61 -2.48
CA GLY A 441 -5.16 6.31 -2.63
C GLY A 441 -6.63 6.25 -2.19
N ILE A 442 -7.14 7.23 -1.44
CA ILE A 442 -8.52 7.31 -0.92
C ILE A 442 -9.39 8.13 -1.88
N GLN A 443 -10.59 7.64 -2.19
CA GLN A 443 -11.54 8.37 -3.03
C GLN A 443 -12.26 9.44 -2.21
N LEU A 444 -12.11 10.71 -2.56
CA LEU A 444 -12.91 11.82 -2.03
C LEU A 444 -14.05 12.11 -3.00
N ASP A 445 -15.25 12.32 -2.46
CA ASP A 445 -16.43 12.71 -3.22
C ASP A 445 -17.07 13.92 -2.52
N THR A 446 -17.45 14.90 -3.31
CA THR A 446 -18.24 16.08 -2.91
C THR A 446 -19.52 15.73 -2.13
N SER A 447 -20.10 14.55 -2.35
CA SER A 447 -21.27 14.07 -1.61
C SER A 447 -20.96 13.57 -0.20
N LEU A 448 -19.68 13.40 0.15
CA LEU A 448 -19.17 12.77 1.39
C LEU A 448 -19.71 11.34 1.65
N LYS A 449 -20.38 10.72 0.68
CA LYS A 449 -20.95 9.37 0.83
C LYS A 449 -19.86 8.29 0.81
N THR A 450 -20.03 7.27 1.64
CA THR A 450 -19.11 6.12 1.75
C THR A 450 -19.42 4.99 0.76
N MET A 451 -20.58 5.01 0.10
CA MET A 451 -21.12 3.89 -0.68
C MET A 451 -20.18 3.44 -1.83
N ASP A 452 -19.60 4.39 -2.56
CA ASP A 452 -18.68 4.07 -3.65
C ASP A 452 -17.39 3.42 -3.13
N ARG A 453 -16.92 3.84 -1.95
CA ARG A 453 -15.75 3.25 -1.28
C ARG A 453 -16.04 1.81 -0.86
N THR A 454 -17.21 1.55 -0.27
CA THR A 454 -17.60 0.20 0.18
C THR A 454 -17.86 -0.75 -0.99
N LEU A 455 -18.46 -0.27 -2.08
CA LEU A 455 -18.61 -1.01 -3.34
C LEU A 455 -17.26 -1.40 -3.94
N LYS A 456 -16.32 -0.45 -4.02
CA LYS A 456 -14.95 -0.70 -4.49
C LYS A 456 -14.21 -1.70 -3.61
N ALA A 457 -14.38 -1.62 -2.30
CA ALA A 457 -13.84 -2.59 -1.35
C ALA A 457 -14.38 -4.00 -1.62
N CYS A 458 -15.70 -4.16 -1.81
CA CYS A 458 -16.31 -5.45 -2.15
C CYS A 458 -15.74 -6.04 -3.45
N ARG A 459 -15.62 -5.24 -4.51
CA ARG A 459 -15.03 -5.67 -5.79
C ARG A 459 -13.56 -6.08 -5.63
N THR A 460 -12.81 -5.32 -4.82
CA THR A 460 -11.40 -5.59 -4.54
C THR A 460 -11.23 -6.86 -3.71
N LEU A 461 -12.04 -7.09 -2.68
CA LEU A 461 -12.06 -8.32 -1.90
C LEU A 461 -12.28 -9.54 -2.80
N ARG A 462 -13.30 -9.51 -3.66
CA ARG A 462 -13.59 -10.64 -4.58
C ARG A 462 -12.46 -10.87 -5.57
N SER A 463 -12.03 -9.84 -6.30
CA SER A 463 -11.02 -9.97 -7.35
C SER A 463 -9.65 -10.40 -6.82
N THR A 464 -9.25 -9.90 -5.65
CA THR A 464 -7.99 -10.30 -5.01
C THR A 464 -8.07 -11.73 -4.47
N THR A 465 -9.19 -12.12 -3.87
CA THR A 465 -9.43 -13.51 -3.42
C THR A 465 -9.36 -14.47 -4.61
N THR A 466 -10.06 -14.19 -5.72
CA THR A 466 -9.97 -14.98 -6.95
C THR A 466 -8.55 -15.05 -7.49
N SER A 467 -7.75 -13.99 -7.35
CA SER A 467 -6.35 -13.99 -7.78
C SER A 467 -5.48 -14.86 -6.87
N VAL A 468 -5.69 -14.86 -5.56
CA VAL A 468 -5.02 -15.76 -4.61
C VAL A 468 -5.38 -17.22 -4.90
N ILE A 469 -6.64 -17.50 -5.18
CA ILE A 469 -7.10 -18.84 -5.56
C ILE A 469 -6.42 -19.34 -6.84
N ARG A 470 -6.27 -18.47 -7.84
CA ARG A 470 -5.55 -18.80 -9.08
C ARG A 470 -4.06 -19.09 -8.87
N LEU A 471 -3.49 -18.77 -7.72
CA LEU A 471 -2.14 -19.18 -7.30
C LEU A 471 -2.12 -20.56 -6.63
N GLY A 472 -3.20 -21.34 -6.73
CA GLY A 472 -3.32 -22.67 -6.13
C GLY A 472 -3.67 -22.66 -4.64
N ILE A 473 -4.13 -21.52 -4.10
CA ILE A 473 -4.64 -21.40 -2.72
C ILE A 473 -6.15 -21.58 -2.74
N HIS A 474 -6.57 -22.82 -2.95
CA HIS A 474 -7.97 -23.23 -3.04
C HIS A 474 -8.28 -24.32 -2.01
N PRO A 475 -9.50 -24.39 -1.42
CA PRO A 475 -9.89 -25.40 -0.42
C PRO A 475 -9.57 -26.84 -0.79
N ALA A 476 -9.61 -27.17 -2.07
CA ALA A 476 -9.31 -28.52 -2.55
C ALA A 476 -7.85 -28.97 -2.31
N ILE A 477 -6.94 -28.03 -2.07
CA ILE A 477 -5.48 -28.27 -2.01
C ILE A 477 -4.91 -27.79 -0.66
N VAL A 478 -5.36 -26.63 -0.18
CA VAL A 478 -4.83 -25.96 1.02
C VAL A 478 -5.90 -25.90 2.10
N ASN A 479 -5.52 -26.17 3.35
CA ASN A 479 -6.37 -26.08 4.53
C ASN A 479 -7.12 -24.74 4.58
N PRO A 480 -8.45 -24.73 4.77
CA PRO A 480 -9.25 -23.50 4.88
C PRO A 480 -8.73 -22.48 5.89
N ILE A 481 -8.13 -22.90 7.01
CA ILE A 481 -7.54 -22.02 8.02
C ILE A 481 -6.29 -21.30 7.45
N VAL A 482 -5.46 -22.01 6.69
CA VAL A 482 -4.27 -21.43 6.04
C VAL A 482 -4.70 -20.50 4.90
N CYS A 483 -5.68 -20.91 4.09
CA CYS A 483 -6.32 -20.05 3.09
C CYS A 483 -6.84 -18.75 3.72
N ALA A 484 -7.53 -18.87 4.86
CA ALA A 484 -8.06 -17.76 5.62
C ALA A 484 -6.94 -16.81 6.10
N LYS A 485 -5.84 -17.34 6.67
CA LYS A 485 -4.69 -16.52 7.09
C LYS A 485 -4.10 -15.74 5.91
N ILE A 486 -3.89 -16.39 4.76
CA ILE A 486 -3.34 -15.75 3.55
C ILE A 486 -4.27 -14.66 3.02
N ILE A 487 -5.57 -14.96 2.91
CA ILE A 487 -6.58 -14.00 2.43
C ILE A 487 -6.68 -12.80 3.37
N ARG A 488 -6.71 -13.03 4.69
CA ARG A 488 -6.73 -11.93 5.67
C ARG A 488 -5.47 -11.07 5.59
N GLN A 489 -4.31 -11.63 5.28
CA GLN A 489 -3.04 -10.89 5.16
C GLN A 489 -2.87 -10.17 3.81
N LEU A 490 -3.48 -10.64 2.72
CA LEU A 490 -3.32 -10.04 1.37
C LEU A 490 -4.53 -9.21 0.93
N CYS A 491 -5.73 -9.77 1.08
CA CYS A 491 -6.96 -9.22 0.52
C CYS A 491 -7.48 -8.06 1.37
N TYR A 492 -7.49 -8.22 2.70
CA TYR A 492 -8.08 -7.21 3.59
C TYR A 492 -7.30 -5.89 3.55
N PRO A 493 -5.96 -5.87 3.69
CA PRO A 493 -5.22 -4.61 3.63
C PRO A 493 -5.38 -3.88 2.29
N LYS A 494 -5.50 -4.63 1.19
CA LYS A 494 -5.68 -4.04 -0.15
C LYS A 494 -7.09 -3.50 -0.36
N ALA A 495 -8.11 -4.22 0.09
CA ALA A 495 -9.51 -3.86 -0.14
C ALA A 495 -10.05 -2.82 0.85
N LEU A 496 -9.57 -2.83 2.08
CA LEU A 496 -10.00 -1.96 3.17
C LEU A 496 -8.99 -0.84 3.46
N TYR A 497 -8.10 -0.53 2.52
CA TYR A 497 -7.19 0.61 2.66
C TYR A 497 -7.98 1.91 2.82
N GLY A 498 -7.71 2.64 3.91
CA GLY A 498 -8.39 3.89 4.24
C GLY A 498 -9.74 3.73 4.93
N CYS A 499 -10.13 2.49 5.33
CA CYS A 499 -11.35 2.26 6.11
C CYS A 499 -11.33 2.95 7.48
N GLU A 500 -10.15 3.28 7.97
CA GLU A 500 -9.94 4.10 9.18
C GLU A 500 -10.62 5.46 9.08
N LEU A 501 -10.78 6.01 7.87
CA LEU A 501 -11.35 7.33 7.62
C LEU A 501 -12.72 7.26 6.93
N TRP A 502 -13.35 6.10 6.89
CA TRP A 502 -14.74 6.02 6.43
C TRP A 502 -15.63 6.61 7.52
N GLY A 503 -16.62 7.42 7.13
CA GLY A 503 -17.65 7.87 8.06
C GLY A 503 -18.46 6.71 8.65
N LYS A 504 -19.48 7.05 9.43
CA LYS A 504 -20.43 6.06 9.96
C LYS A 504 -21.09 5.31 8.79
N LEU A 505 -20.86 4.00 8.74
CA LEU A 505 -21.42 3.15 7.70
C LEU A 505 -22.91 2.92 7.97
N THR A 506 -23.71 3.02 6.92
CA THR A 506 -25.13 2.66 6.97
C THR A 506 -25.32 1.14 7.09
N CYS A 507 -26.48 0.70 7.60
CA CYS A 507 -26.80 -0.73 7.69
C CYS A 507 -26.69 -1.44 6.33
N THR A 508 -27.06 -0.77 5.24
CA THR A 508 -26.98 -1.33 3.88
C THR A 508 -25.53 -1.58 3.45
N GLU A 509 -24.63 -0.63 3.71
CA GLU A 509 -23.20 -0.77 3.42
C GLU A 509 -22.53 -1.89 4.23
N ILE A 510 -22.85 -1.98 5.53
CA ILE A 510 -22.35 -3.05 6.41
C ILE A 510 -22.82 -4.41 5.87
N LEU A 511 -24.11 -4.54 5.56
CA LEU A 511 -24.68 -5.79 5.02
C LEU A 511 -24.02 -6.18 3.68
N MET A 512 -23.67 -5.21 2.83
CA MET A 512 -22.99 -5.49 1.56
C MET A 512 -21.56 -6.02 1.75
N LEU A 513 -20.81 -5.41 2.68
CA LEU A 513 -19.48 -5.87 3.05
C LEU A 513 -19.57 -7.27 3.67
N GLU A 514 -20.50 -7.49 4.61
CA GLU A 514 -20.70 -8.80 5.25
C GLU A 514 -21.11 -9.88 4.25
N ARG A 515 -22.02 -9.60 3.31
CA ARG A 515 -22.38 -10.56 2.26
C ARG A 515 -21.15 -10.97 1.43
N THR A 516 -20.27 -10.03 1.13
CA THR A 516 -19.03 -10.32 0.39
C THR A 516 -18.04 -11.12 1.24
N HIS A 517 -17.92 -10.76 2.52
CA HIS A 517 -17.11 -11.47 3.50
C HIS A 517 -17.58 -12.93 3.69
N HIS A 518 -18.88 -13.15 3.88
CA HIS A 518 -19.51 -14.45 4.00
C HIS A 518 -19.36 -15.31 2.74
N TYR A 519 -19.49 -14.70 1.56
CA TYR A 519 -19.22 -15.39 0.29
C TYR A 519 -17.80 -15.96 0.27
N ILE A 520 -16.81 -15.16 0.69
CA ILE A 520 -15.41 -15.60 0.77
C ILE A 520 -15.26 -16.72 1.80
N CYS A 521 -15.85 -16.57 3.00
CA CYS A 521 -15.79 -17.60 4.05
C CYS A 521 -16.29 -18.96 3.58
N LYS A 522 -17.45 -19.00 2.90
CA LYS A 522 -18.02 -20.22 2.35
C LYS A 522 -17.15 -20.78 1.23
N PHE A 523 -16.70 -19.90 0.35
CA PHE A 523 -15.87 -20.29 -0.78
C PHE A 523 -14.58 -20.97 -0.33
N ILE A 524 -13.85 -20.41 0.64
CA ILE A 524 -12.54 -20.94 1.05
C ILE A 524 -12.64 -22.24 1.85
N GLN A 525 -13.84 -22.59 2.32
CA GLN A 525 -14.14 -23.85 3.00
C GLN A 525 -14.76 -24.89 2.04
N GLY A 526 -15.04 -24.51 0.79
CA GLY A 526 -15.74 -25.38 -0.16
C GLY A 526 -17.22 -25.61 0.18
N LEU A 527 -17.83 -24.74 1.00
CA LEU A 527 -19.20 -24.88 1.47
C LEU A 527 -20.23 -24.30 0.48
N PRO A 528 -21.44 -24.87 0.39
CA PRO A 528 -22.54 -24.33 -0.41
C PRO A 528 -22.86 -22.86 -0.08
N ARG A 529 -23.34 -22.10 -1.08
CA ARG A 529 -23.71 -20.68 -0.88
C ARG A 529 -24.81 -20.47 0.16
N ARG A 530 -25.70 -21.47 0.30
CA ARG A 530 -26.85 -21.45 1.23
C ARG A 530 -26.46 -21.83 2.66
N THR A 531 -25.25 -22.34 2.92
CA THR A 531 -24.79 -22.64 4.27
C THR A 531 -24.86 -21.40 5.16
N ARG A 532 -25.24 -21.55 6.42
CA ARG A 532 -25.40 -20.42 7.34
C ARG A 532 -24.07 -19.71 7.57
N SER A 533 -24.06 -18.38 7.42
CA SER A 533 -22.81 -17.61 7.28
C SER A 533 -22.04 -17.46 8.60
N ASP A 534 -22.77 -17.33 9.70
CA ASP A 534 -22.23 -17.18 11.04
C ASP A 534 -21.46 -18.43 11.50
N MET A 535 -22.00 -19.64 11.27
CA MET A 535 -21.27 -20.91 11.44
C MET A 535 -19.98 -20.92 10.62
N CYS A 536 -20.05 -20.54 9.33
CA CYS A 536 -18.88 -20.52 8.45
C CYS A 536 -17.79 -19.56 8.94
N VAL A 537 -18.16 -18.41 9.48
CA VAL A 537 -17.23 -17.41 10.03
C VAL A 537 -16.56 -17.94 11.31
N SER A 538 -17.34 -18.58 12.18
CA SER A 538 -16.83 -19.14 13.45
C SER A 538 -15.80 -20.25 13.26
N LEU A 539 -16.01 -21.15 12.28
CA LEU A 539 -15.07 -22.24 11.95
C LEU A 539 -13.68 -21.74 11.55
N LEU A 540 -13.60 -20.51 11.02
CA LEU A 540 -12.35 -19.86 10.63
C LEU A 540 -11.72 -19.04 11.76
N GLY A 541 -12.41 -18.87 12.89
CA GLY A 541 -12.02 -17.93 13.95
C GLY A 541 -12.00 -16.48 13.45
N TRP A 542 -12.84 -16.15 12.48
CA TRP A 542 -12.95 -14.80 11.95
C TRP A 542 -13.95 -13.98 12.75
N LEU A 543 -13.69 -12.68 12.84
CA LEU A 543 -14.65 -11.70 13.32
C LEU A 543 -15.44 -11.16 12.13
N SER A 544 -16.55 -10.48 12.42
CA SER A 544 -17.30 -9.71 11.41
C SER A 544 -16.38 -8.71 10.68
N ILE A 545 -16.70 -8.38 9.43
CA ILE A 545 -15.93 -7.39 8.67
C ILE A 545 -16.09 -6.00 9.30
N GLU A 546 -17.24 -5.74 9.93
CA GLU A 546 -17.52 -4.53 10.70
C GLU A 546 -16.53 -4.42 11.88
N SER A 547 -16.38 -5.48 12.67
CA SER A 547 -15.44 -5.53 13.79
C SER A 547 -14.00 -5.28 13.35
N PHE A 548 -13.60 -5.82 12.19
CA PHE A 548 -12.29 -5.54 11.62
C PHE A 548 -12.12 -4.06 11.25
N ILE A 549 -13.12 -3.42 10.64
CA ILE A 549 -13.09 -1.98 10.33
C ILE A 549 -13.02 -1.15 11.63
N CYS A 550 -13.83 -1.48 12.63
CA CYS A 550 -13.78 -0.83 13.94
C CYS A 550 -12.39 -0.98 14.61
N GLU A 551 -11.78 -2.17 14.56
CA GLU A 551 -10.41 -2.40 15.05
C GLU A 551 -9.44 -1.43 14.37
N ARG A 552 -9.49 -1.30 13.04
CA ARG A 552 -8.63 -0.40 12.27
C ARG A 552 -8.83 1.08 12.66
N LYS A 553 -10.08 1.52 12.80
CA LYS A 553 -10.44 2.88 13.25
C LYS A 553 -9.87 3.19 14.64
N LEU A 554 -10.08 2.29 15.61
CA LEU A 554 -9.55 2.45 16.97
C LEU A 554 -8.02 2.43 17.02
N LEU A 555 -7.36 1.61 16.21
CA LEU A 555 -5.90 1.57 16.13
C LEU A 555 -5.31 2.85 15.50
N PHE A 556 -6.01 3.45 14.53
CA PHE A 556 -5.64 4.75 13.99
C PHE A 556 -5.87 5.86 15.02
N PHE A 557 -7.03 5.91 15.66
CA PHE A 557 -7.34 6.84 16.76
C PHE A 557 -6.25 6.84 17.82
N GLY A 558 -5.92 5.68 18.38
CA GLY A 558 -4.89 5.61 19.42
C GLY A 558 -3.50 6.00 18.91
N ARG A 559 -3.18 5.78 17.62
CA ARG A 559 -1.92 6.28 17.05
C ARG A 559 -1.92 7.81 17.02
N THR A 560 -3.03 8.42 16.61
CA THR A 560 -3.17 9.87 16.58
C THR A 560 -3.12 10.48 17.98
N CYS A 561 -3.72 9.87 19.01
CA CYS A 561 -3.60 10.30 20.41
C CYS A 561 -2.16 10.28 20.97
N ARG A 562 -1.24 9.52 20.34
CA ARG A 562 0.17 9.44 20.75
C ARG A 562 1.10 10.36 19.95
N LEU A 563 0.55 11.19 19.07
CA LEU A 563 1.33 12.20 18.35
C LEU A 563 1.69 13.35 19.30
N PRO A 564 2.82 14.04 19.06
CA PRO A 564 3.16 15.24 19.81
C PRO A 564 2.16 16.37 19.51
N TYR A 565 2.01 17.31 20.44
CA TYR A 565 1.13 18.48 20.26
C TYR A 565 1.49 19.34 19.03
N SER A 566 2.75 19.34 18.61
CA SER A 566 3.20 20.02 17.38
C SER A 566 2.59 19.44 16.10
N ALA A 567 2.09 18.19 16.12
CA ALA A 567 1.48 17.57 14.95
C ALA A 567 0.09 18.16 14.66
N VAL A 568 -0.10 18.65 13.44
CA VAL A 568 -1.39 19.20 12.96
C VAL A 568 -2.53 18.19 13.17
N SER A 569 -2.30 16.91 12.87
CA SER A 569 -3.31 15.86 13.08
C SER A 569 -3.73 15.67 14.54
N PHE A 570 -2.80 15.84 15.49
CA PHE A 570 -3.13 15.75 16.92
C PHE A 570 -4.05 16.90 17.32
N ARG A 571 -3.69 18.14 16.94
CA ARG A 571 -4.45 19.34 17.26
C ARG A 571 -5.85 19.33 16.67
N ILE A 572 -6.00 18.87 15.41
CA ILE A 572 -7.31 18.67 14.78
C ILE A 572 -8.14 17.65 15.56
N LEU A 573 -7.57 16.48 15.86
CA LEU A 573 -8.28 15.42 16.61
C LEU A 573 -8.73 15.92 17.99
N LEU A 574 -7.83 16.54 18.76
CA LEU A 574 -8.11 17.01 20.10
C LEU A 574 -9.27 18.02 20.10
N ARG A 575 -9.24 19.00 19.20
CA ARG A 575 -10.31 19.99 19.05
C ARG A 575 -11.63 19.35 18.64
N ARG A 576 -11.61 18.39 17.69
CA ARG A 576 -12.82 17.64 17.32
C ARG A 576 -13.43 16.85 18.48
N LEU A 577 -12.60 16.25 19.34
CA LEU A 577 -13.08 15.53 20.51
C LEU A 577 -13.66 16.48 21.57
N ILE A 578 -13.05 17.65 21.77
CA ILE A 578 -13.56 18.70 22.66
C ILE A 578 -14.89 19.23 22.13
N ASP A 579 -14.96 19.56 20.83
CA ASP A 579 -16.20 20.00 20.18
C ASP A 579 -17.32 18.97 20.38
N ALA A 580 -17.03 17.68 20.16
CA ALA A 580 -18.00 16.61 20.36
C ALA A 580 -18.43 16.40 21.84
N ARG A 581 -17.61 16.81 22.81
CA ARG A 581 -17.90 16.68 24.24
C ARG A 581 -18.71 17.86 24.79
N TYR A 582 -18.44 19.08 24.33
CA TYR A 582 -18.97 20.31 24.94
C TYR A 582 -19.97 21.09 24.05
N ASN A 583 -19.93 20.94 22.72
CA ASN A 583 -20.86 21.66 21.84
C ASN A 583 -22.06 20.79 21.46
N GLN A 584 -23.27 21.23 21.84
CA GLN A 584 -24.55 20.67 21.36
C GLN A 584 -24.90 21.09 19.92
N TYR A 585 -24.09 21.94 19.28
CA TYR A 585 -24.30 22.39 17.91
C TYR A 585 -23.53 21.54 16.89
N ASP A 586 -24.31 20.79 16.11
CA ASP A 586 -24.07 20.34 14.72
C ASP A 586 -22.86 19.44 14.36
N THR A 587 -22.05 18.96 15.30
CA THR A 587 -21.09 17.85 15.01
C THR A 587 -21.81 16.51 14.93
N ARG A 588 -22.71 16.35 13.96
CA ARG A 588 -23.46 15.09 13.73
C ARG A 588 -22.67 14.06 12.94
N SER A 589 -21.45 14.39 12.49
CA SER A 589 -20.67 13.57 11.56
C SER A 589 -19.16 13.74 11.74
N GLY A 590 -18.36 12.94 11.04
CA GLY A 590 -16.90 13.02 11.08
C GLY A 590 -16.24 11.92 11.93
N PHE A 591 -14.91 11.93 11.97
CA PHE A 591 -14.13 10.86 12.59
C PHE A 591 -14.33 10.78 14.11
N ALA A 592 -14.38 11.92 14.81
CA ALA A 592 -14.51 11.94 16.27
C ALA A 592 -15.83 11.31 16.75
N CYS A 593 -16.96 11.68 16.15
CA CYS A 593 -18.27 11.14 16.53
C CYS A 593 -18.36 9.63 16.29
N ASP A 594 -17.85 9.16 15.16
CA ASP A 594 -17.79 7.73 14.84
C ASP A 594 -16.88 6.96 15.82
N ILE A 595 -15.74 7.54 16.22
CA ILE A 595 -14.87 6.94 17.25
C ILE A 595 -15.57 6.88 18.62
N ILE A 596 -16.27 7.92 19.05
CA ILE A 596 -17.00 7.94 20.34
C ILE A 596 -18.05 6.83 20.37
N GLU A 597 -18.82 6.65 19.29
CA GLU A 597 -19.79 5.55 19.17
C GLU A 597 -19.10 4.19 19.22
N ILE A 598 -17.97 4.01 18.51
CA ILE A 598 -17.21 2.75 18.52
C ILE A 598 -16.62 2.46 19.91
N LEU A 599 -16.07 3.47 20.60
CA LEU A 599 -15.56 3.31 21.96
C LEU A 599 -16.67 2.88 22.92
N THR A 600 -17.85 3.47 22.79
CA THR A 600 -19.03 3.10 23.59
C THR A 600 -19.46 1.67 23.29
N LYS A 601 -19.57 1.30 22.01
CA LYS A 601 -19.92 -0.06 21.55
C LYS A 601 -19.03 -1.15 22.14
N TYR A 602 -17.75 -0.86 22.37
CA TYR A 602 -16.77 -1.82 22.89
C TYR A 602 -16.35 -1.57 24.35
N GLY A 603 -17.05 -0.70 25.09
CA GLY A 603 -16.76 -0.45 26.51
C GLY A 603 -15.40 0.22 26.77
N LEU A 604 -14.95 1.07 25.85
CA LEU A 604 -13.62 1.72 25.86
C LEU A 604 -13.67 3.22 26.16
N SER A 605 -14.83 3.80 26.46
CA SER A 605 -15.00 5.24 26.69
C SER A 605 -14.09 5.81 27.79
N LYS A 606 -13.79 5.02 28.83
CA LYS A 606 -12.86 5.40 29.91
C LYS A 606 -11.48 5.87 29.42
N TYR A 607 -10.99 5.34 28.29
CA TYR A 607 -9.70 5.72 27.75
C TYR A 607 -9.75 7.08 27.05
N LEU A 608 -10.91 7.47 26.52
CA LEU A 608 -11.13 8.80 26.00
C LEU A 608 -11.22 9.80 27.15
N ASP A 609 -11.93 9.46 28.23
CA ASP A 609 -12.05 10.34 29.40
C ASP A 609 -10.68 10.60 30.05
N GLN A 610 -9.88 9.54 30.28
CA GLN A 610 -8.50 9.67 30.77
C GLN A 610 -7.63 10.52 29.84
N PHE A 611 -7.78 10.35 28.53
CA PHE A 611 -7.02 11.15 27.55
C PHE A 611 -7.39 12.62 27.60
N LEU A 612 -8.68 12.95 27.65
CA LEU A 612 -9.15 14.33 27.66
C LEU A 612 -8.92 15.03 29.01
N ASN A 613 -8.98 14.31 30.12
CA ASN A 613 -8.80 14.87 31.46
C ASN A 613 -7.32 14.94 31.87
N ASP A 614 -6.57 13.86 31.66
CA ASP A 614 -5.21 13.70 32.21
C ASP A 614 -4.11 13.81 31.13
N GLY A 615 -4.48 13.88 29.85
CA GLY A 615 -3.54 13.84 28.72
C GLY A 615 -2.86 12.49 28.53
N GLN A 616 -3.26 11.45 29.28
CA GLN A 616 -2.63 10.14 29.25
C GLN A 616 -3.32 9.20 28.26
N PHE A 617 -2.53 8.47 27.46
CA PHE A 617 -3.05 7.45 26.55
C PHE A 617 -2.19 6.17 26.61
N PRO A 618 -2.78 4.97 26.49
CA PRO A 618 -2.02 3.72 26.54
C PRO A 618 -0.93 3.63 25.47
N SER A 619 0.16 2.92 25.80
CA SER A 619 1.23 2.62 24.83
C SER A 619 0.69 1.83 23.62
N SER A 620 1.44 1.85 22.51
CA SER A 620 1.02 1.17 21.27
C SER A 620 0.75 -0.33 21.47
N ALA A 621 1.54 -1.02 22.30
CA ALA A 621 1.36 -2.44 22.59
C ALA A 621 0.10 -2.69 23.45
N ILE A 622 -0.08 -1.89 24.52
CA ILE A 622 -1.21 -2.00 25.43
C ILE A 622 -2.51 -1.69 24.69
N TRP A 623 -2.57 -0.58 23.94
CA TRP A 623 -3.76 -0.20 23.19
C TRP A 623 -4.18 -1.27 22.17
N LYS A 624 -3.22 -1.86 21.44
CA LYS A 624 -3.51 -2.96 20.52
C LYS A 624 -4.11 -4.18 21.23
N SER A 625 -3.61 -4.51 22.42
CA SER A 625 -4.12 -5.62 23.22
C SER A 625 -5.55 -5.32 23.68
N VAL A 626 -5.77 -4.16 24.30
CA VAL A 626 -7.08 -3.71 24.79
C VAL A 626 -8.14 -3.72 23.68
N VAL A 627 -7.85 -3.07 22.54
CA VAL A 627 -8.79 -3.01 21.41
C VAL A 627 -9.16 -4.41 20.92
N LYS A 628 -8.18 -5.30 20.73
CA LYS A 628 -8.43 -6.66 20.25
C LYS A 628 -9.26 -7.48 21.23
N THR A 629 -8.93 -7.39 22.52
CA THR A 629 -9.64 -8.12 23.58
C THR A 629 -11.09 -7.64 23.70
N SER A 630 -11.32 -6.33 23.75
CA SER A 630 -12.68 -5.77 23.88
C SER A 630 -13.56 -6.08 22.68
N ILE A 631 -13.03 -5.96 21.45
CA ILE A 631 -13.77 -6.34 20.24
C ILE A 631 -14.10 -7.83 20.25
N TYR A 632 -13.14 -8.68 20.61
CA TYR A 632 -13.34 -10.12 20.69
C TYR A 632 -14.44 -10.47 21.71
N GLN A 633 -14.40 -9.89 22.92
CA GLN A 633 -15.40 -10.13 23.96
C GLN A 633 -16.82 -9.79 23.50
N VAL A 634 -17.02 -8.63 22.87
CA VAL A 634 -18.34 -8.23 22.35
C VAL A 634 -18.85 -9.19 21.27
N GLU A 635 -17.99 -9.60 20.34
CA GLU A 635 -18.36 -10.57 19.29
C GLU A 635 -18.67 -11.95 19.89
N VAL A 636 -17.92 -12.38 20.90
CA VAL A 636 -18.16 -13.63 21.63
C VAL A 636 -19.49 -13.59 22.38
N VAL A 637 -19.86 -12.48 23.01
CA VAL A 637 -21.17 -12.34 23.68
C VAL A 637 -22.30 -12.44 22.66
N LYS A 638 -22.19 -11.74 21.51
CA LYS A 638 -23.17 -11.88 20.40
C LYS A 638 -23.28 -13.31 19.92
N TRP A 639 -22.16 -14.03 19.85
CA TRP A 639 -22.12 -15.42 19.46
C TRP A 639 -22.87 -16.31 20.45
N HIS A 640 -22.54 -16.22 21.74
CA HIS A 640 -23.21 -17.01 22.80
C HIS A 640 -24.71 -16.73 22.85
N HIS A 641 -25.12 -15.47 22.72
CA HIS A 641 -26.52 -15.11 22.68
C HIS A 641 -27.25 -15.78 21.50
N ARG A 642 -26.69 -15.72 20.29
CA ARG A 642 -27.26 -16.45 19.14
C ARG A 642 -27.32 -17.95 19.38
N MET A 643 -26.29 -18.52 20.00
CA MET A 643 -26.27 -19.94 20.31
C MET A 643 -27.36 -20.37 21.29
N ALA A 644 -27.78 -19.47 22.18
CA ALA A 644 -28.82 -19.76 23.16
C ALA A 644 -30.25 -19.65 22.59
N VAL A 645 -30.44 -18.83 21.55
CA VAL A 645 -31.79 -18.50 21.04
C VAL A 645 -32.16 -19.28 19.77
N ASP A 646 -31.18 -19.70 18.98
CA ASP A 646 -31.40 -20.32 17.67
C ASP A 646 -31.24 -21.86 17.73
N PRO A 647 -32.30 -22.65 17.46
CA PRO A 647 -32.27 -24.11 17.55
C PRO A 647 -31.19 -24.77 16.67
N ASP A 648 -30.91 -24.22 15.48
CA ASP A 648 -29.87 -24.76 14.59
C ASP A 648 -28.48 -24.62 15.24
N PHE A 649 -28.27 -23.64 16.12
CA PHE A 649 -27.02 -23.49 16.87
C PHE A 649 -26.89 -24.49 18.02
N VAL A 650 -27.98 -24.91 18.64
CA VAL A 650 -27.96 -25.94 19.69
C VAL A 650 -27.49 -27.25 19.08
N VAL A 651 -28.14 -27.67 17.99
CA VAL A 651 -27.72 -28.83 17.18
C VAL A 651 -26.28 -28.67 16.72
N PHE A 652 -25.92 -27.49 16.19
CA PHE A 652 -24.53 -27.22 15.80
C PHE A 652 -23.57 -27.36 16.97
N LYS A 653 -23.85 -26.85 18.17
CA LYS A 653 -22.98 -26.94 19.35
C LYS A 653 -22.75 -28.38 19.77
N ASP A 654 -23.82 -29.17 19.76
CA ASP A 654 -23.81 -30.57 20.16
C ASP A 654 -23.00 -31.42 19.19
N ILE A 655 -23.06 -31.10 17.89
CA ILE A 655 -22.17 -31.70 16.88
C ILE A 655 -20.83 -30.96 16.76
N HIS A 656 -20.69 -29.74 17.28
CA HIS A 656 -19.51 -28.89 17.04
C HIS A 656 -18.31 -29.46 17.76
N SER A 657 -18.43 -30.05 18.95
CA SER A 657 -17.32 -30.81 19.55
C SER A 657 -16.80 -31.93 18.63
N PHE A 658 -17.65 -32.47 17.75
CA PHE A 658 -17.34 -33.44 16.70
C PHE A 658 -16.98 -32.80 15.33
N CYS A 659 -17.39 -31.55 15.06
CA CYS A 659 -17.13 -30.77 13.83
C CYS A 659 -16.01 -29.72 13.94
N VAL A 660 -15.53 -29.39 15.16
CA VAL A 660 -14.17 -28.92 15.43
C VAL A 660 -13.27 -29.93 14.74
N PRO A 661 -12.18 -29.53 14.04
CA PRO A 661 -11.35 -30.44 13.28
C PRO A 661 -11.19 -31.77 14.03
N HIS A 662 -11.91 -32.78 13.52
CA HIS A 662 -12.17 -34.06 14.19
C HIS A 662 -10.85 -34.62 14.68
N ALA A 663 -10.83 -35.54 15.65
CA ALA A 663 -9.60 -36.28 15.97
C ALA A 663 -8.92 -36.80 14.68
N ALA A 664 -9.72 -37.18 13.67
CA ALA A 664 -9.28 -37.51 12.31
C ALA A 664 -8.59 -36.35 11.54
N TRP A 665 -8.96 -35.09 11.73
CA TRP A 665 -8.25 -33.94 11.15
C TRP A 665 -6.93 -33.65 11.88
N ARG A 666 -6.88 -33.82 13.21
CA ARG A 666 -5.62 -33.77 13.98
C ARG A 666 -4.67 -34.92 13.64
N VAL A 667 -5.23 -36.09 13.34
CA VAL A 667 -4.51 -37.28 12.84
C VAL A 667 -4.12 -37.09 11.37
N ALA A 668 -4.95 -36.49 10.51
CA ALA A 668 -4.60 -36.16 9.12
C ALA A 668 -3.55 -35.05 9.02
N LEU A 669 -3.45 -34.17 10.02
CA LEU A 669 -2.34 -33.22 10.20
C LEU A 669 -1.01 -33.95 10.52
N ARG A 670 -1.06 -35.12 11.16
CA ARG A 670 0.10 -35.99 11.43
C ARG A 670 0.35 -37.00 10.29
N HIS A 671 -0.67 -37.34 9.50
CA HIS A 671 -0.62 -38.34 8.42
C HIS A 671 -1.29 -37.82 7.13
N PRO A 672 -0.51 -37.18 6.22
CA PRO A 672 -1.02 -36.42 5.07
C PRO A 672 -1.85 -37.19 4.03
N LEU A 673 -1.78 -38.53 4.02
CA LEU A 673 -2.48 -39.38 3.05
C LEU A 673 -3.99 -39.53 3.36
N MET A 674 -4.40 -39.33 4.63
CA MET A 674 -5.80 -39.51 5.09
C MET A 674 -6.70 -38.28 4.83
N ARG A 675 -6.14 -37.22 4.24
CA ARG A 675 -6.75 -35.89 4.17
C ARG A 675 -7.95 -35.80 3.24
N ARG A 676 -7.96 -36.56 2.13
CA ARG A 676 -9.10 -36.63 1.18
C ARG A 676 -10.33 -37.28 1.84
N GLN A 677 -10.13 -38.29 2.69
CA GLN A 677 -11.19 -38.99 3.40
C GLN A 677 -11.79 -38.11 4.52
N ALA A 678 -10.96 -37.36 5.25
CA ALA A 678 -11.43 -36.43 6.28
C ALA A 678 -12.22 -35.24 5.69
N HIS A 679 -11.81 -34.72 4.53
CA HIS A 679 -12.54 -33.67 3.82
C HIS A 679 -13.91 -34.16 3.32
N PHE A 680 -14.01 -35.43 2.89
CA PHE A 680 -15.29 -36.06 2.53
C PHE A 680 -16.24 -36.15 3.73
N VAL A 681 -15.75 -36.51 4.92
CA VAL A 681 -16.57 -36.57 6.15
C VAL A 681 -17.12 -35.20 6.54
N THR A 682 -16.29 -34.14 6.57
CA THR A 682 -16.77 -32.77 6.85
C THR A 682 -17.76 -32.28 5.79
N SER A 683 -17.52 -32.59 4.52
CA SER A 683 -18.44 -32.25 3.42
C SER A 683 -19.80 -32.96 3.55
N THR A 684 -19.80 -34.16 4.12
CA THR A 684 -21.01 -34.97 4.34
C THR A 684 -21.76 -34.49 5.58
N CYS A 685 -21.06 -34.11 6.65
CA CYS A 685 -21.65 -33.53 7.86
C CYS A 685 -22.36 -32.19 7.60
N CYS A 686 -21.85 -31.34 6.70
CA CYS A 686 -22.49 -30.07 6.33
C CYS A 686 -23.69 -30.23 5.39
N LEU A 687 -24.02 -31.44 4.94
CA LEU A 687 -25.17 -31.75 4.08
C LEU A 687 -26.28 -32.50 4.84
N ILE A 688 -26.14 -32.68 6.16
CA ILE A 688 -27.11 -33.43 6.97
C ILE A 688 -28.35 -32.57 7.20
N ARG A 689 -29.50 -33.03 6.69
CA ARG A 689 -30.82 -32.74 7.27
C ARG A 689 -31.20 -33.93 8.12
N GLU A 690 -31.56 -33.70 9.38
CA GLU A 690 -32.16 -34.74 10.20
C GLU A 690 -33.46 -35.22 9.57
N ASN A 691 -33.63 -36.54 9.50
CA ASN A 691 -34.95 -37.14 9.40
C ASN A 691 -35.35 -37.53 10.82
N LEU A 692 -36.11 -36.64 11.48
CA LEU A 692 -36.41 -36.62 12.92
C LEU A 692 -37.16 -37.85 13.47
N GLN A 693 -37.45 -38.85 12.65
CA GLN A 693 -38.22 -40.03 13.09
C GLN A 693 -37.38 -41.28 13.40
N ASN A 694 -36.11 -41.39 12.97
CA ASN A 694 -35.40 -42.69 13.04
C ASN A 694 -33.91 -42.66 13.43
N ASN A 695 -33.33 -41.53 13.89
CA ASN A 695 -31.91 -41.44 14.26
C ASN A 695 -30.94 -42.03 13.21
N ARG A 696 -31.26 -41.92 11.91
CA ARG A 696 -30.39 -42.34 10.80
C ARG A 696 -30.20 -41.22 9.79
N ILE A 697 -29.01 -41.11 9.23
CA ILE A 697 -28.55 -40.02 8.36
C ILE A 697 -28.47 -40.52 6.91
N LEU A 698 -29.27 -39.97 6.00
CA LEU A 698 -29.22 -40.30 4.58
C LEU A 698 -28.26 -39.35 3.82
N CYS A 699 -27.32 -39.89 3.06
CA CYS A 699 -26.42 -39.08 2.23
C CYS A 699 -26.99 -38.84 0.81
N ASP A 700 -27.36 -37.59 0.49
CA ASP A 700 -27.96 -37.21 -0.81
C ASP A 700 -27.09 -37.46 -2.06
N LYS A 701 -25.79 -37.71 -1.89
CA LYS A 701 -24.89 -38.01 -3.01
C LYS A 701 -24.70 -39.49 -3.29
N CYS A 702 -24.84 -40.35 -2.28
CA CYS A 702 -24.60 -41.79 -2.43
C CYS A 702 -25.76 -42.67 -2.00
N GLY A 703 -26.85 -42.09 -1.47
CA GLY A 703 -28.08 -42.77 -1.10
C GLY A 703 -27.98 -43.69 0.13
N LYS A 704 -26.86 -43.69 0.86
CA LYS A 704 -26.66 -44.57 2.02
C LYS A 704 -27.20 -43.94 3.32
N LEU A 705 -27.85 -44.76 4.14
CA LEU A 705 -28.24 -44.45 5.53
C LEU A 705 -27.10 -44.81 6.49
N PHE A 706 -26.82 -43.92 7.44
CA PHE A 706 -25.85 -44.07 8.53
C PHE A 706 -26.53 -44.03 9.89
#